data_AF-G0MKT9-F1
#
_entry.id   AF-G0MKT9-F1
#
_cell.length_a   1.000
_cell.length_b   1.000
_cell.length_c   1.000
_cell.angle_alpha   90.00
_cell.angle_beta   90.00
_cell.angle_gamma   90.00
#
_symmetry.space_group_name_H-M   'P 1'
#
loop_
_entity.id
_entity.type
_entity.pdbx_description
1 polymer ?
#
loop_
_entity_poly.entity_id
_entity_poly.type
_entity_poly.pdbx_seq_one_letter_code
_entity_poly.pdbx_strand_id
1 'polypeptide(L)'
;MGKLEDICDRYLSRREEQKKVILLIKFNVILYFQVIEAVERCLKKGYDFEKLRDRVHDAVEDSHKATKVISAVCDHYPQLRKRTRNDRDEDKDRDRKRDKVDNRNDERRDRGREKEREPSRKTEMESSNGGRKAPELPKMEETKAATNAVIEEQLRAKELMYQAQQEIEERKRRMAVASGALQPQAALAQTTSVAATGAKVSLGRDEATMLINISMDKKKRMEQIKAKLARQPIVEKLNQLVANAPAGVMAPLPEAVQQVEKKVQQQITKESKEPEKLIEYLDPRISAKTADRRRRGFNFHDKGEFEKLANKQRAMAKLERLQNEVSSAAQSTGISSAVKLAMVTPTGTAKIENGVPEIEWWDMLVLDKVNYDEIPPEDDVERYSQTISELVEHPISMRAPTEPLTQQYLKVYLTTKEKKKIRRQNRKEVLKEKTEKIRLGLEKAPEPKVKISNLMRVLGNDAIQDPTKMEAHVRKQMAERLKKHETLNAERKLTEDQKRAKKTKKLSEDTSTAVNVSVYRVKSLAHPSKKFKVETNAKQLQMSGAIMMHKAQNVVVVEGGPKQQKFYKNLMLNRIKWADEIIGQKKDAEKDAPGERNLCEMIWEGQVKRRNFRDFTVHTATLEKQAREFFEKHGVAQYWDLCYSTTVLLEGQDILPTA
;
A
#
# COMPACT_ATOMS: atom_id res chain seq x y z
N MET A 1 15.02 47.06 33.07
CA MET A 1 14.36 46.52 34.27
C MET A 1 12.99 47.17 34.40
N GLY A 2 12.86 48.41 34.89
CA GLY A 2 11.54 49.05 35.13
C GLY A 2 10.55 49.05 33.96
N LYS A 3 11.00 49.21 32.70
CA LYS A 3 10.09 49.18 31.54
C LYS A 3 9.48 47.81 31.25
N LEU A 4 10.18 46.72 31.56
CA LEU A 4 9.67 45.35 31.34
C LEU A 4 8.68 44.95 32.45
N GLU A 5 8.97 45.40 33.66
CA GLU A 5 8.07 45.31 34.82
C GLU A 5 6.76 46.06 34.54
N ASP A 6 6.83 47.31 34.07
CA ASP A 6 5.64 48.11 33.71
C ASP A 6 4.73 47.48 32.63
N ILE A 7 5.32 46.70 31.71
CA ILE A 7 4.58 45.98 30.66
C ILE A 7 3.90 44.76 31.28
N CYS A 8 4.63 43.97 32.05
CA CYS A 8 4.07 42.80 32.71
C CYS A 8 2.95 43.22 33.69
N ASP A 9 3.11 44.33 34.42
CA ASP A 9 2.11 44.86 35.35
C ASP A 9 0.83 45.29 34.63
N ARG A 10 0.96 45.98 33.49
CA ARG A 10 -0.19 46.44 32.70
C ARG A 10 -1.03 45.30 32.13
N TYR A 11 -0.41 44.19 31.75
CA TYR A 11 -1.09 43.11 31.02
C TYR A 11 -1.41 41.88 31.88
N LEU A 12 -0.69 41.66 32.99
CA LEU A 12 -0.92 40.51 33.88
C LEU A 12 -1.67 40.88 35.17
N SER A 13 -1.61 42.15 35.64
CA SER A 13 -2.16 42.51 36.96
C SER A 13 -3.52 43.22 36.95
N ARG A 14 -4.04 43.71 35.82
CA ARG A 14 -5.32 44.46 35.78
C ARG A 14 -6.44 43.73 35.02
N ARG A 15 -7.13 42.81 35.71
CA ARG A 15 -8.60 42.58 35.67
C ARG A 15 -8.96 41.26 36.37
N GLU A 16 -9.39 41.38 37.62
CA GLU A 16 -10.73 41.01 38.12
C GLU A 16 -10.65 40.77 39.63
N GLU A 17 -11.14 41.75 40.38
CA GLU A 17 -11.48 41.59 41.78
C GLU A 17 -12.62 40.57 41.91
N GLN A 18 -12.55 39.78 42.99
CA GLN A 18 -13.52 38.79 43.48
C GLN A 18 -13.33 37.33 43.00
N LYS A 19 -12.26 36.67 43.50
CA LYS A 19 -12.34 35.52 44.43
C LYS A 19 -10.96 34.91 44.73
N LYS A 20 -10.70 34.71 46.02
CA LYS A 20 -9.58 33.94 46.64
C LYS A 20 -8.20 34.61 46.65
N VAL A 21 -8.04 35.51 47.62
CA VAL A 21 -6.80 36.18 48.03
C VAL A 21 -5.92 35.21 48.83
N ILE A 22 -4.60 35.39 48.72
CA ILE A 22 -3.46 34.74 49.43
C ILE A 22 -2.71 33.63 48.65
N LEU A 23 -3.35 32.63 48.02
CA LEU A 23 -2.62 31.58 47.27
C LEU A 23 -2.27 32.00 45.82
N LEU A 24 -3.11 32.83 45.21
CA LEU A 24 -2.91 33.40 43.86
C LEU A 24 -1.85 34.49 43.80
N ILE A 25 -1.56 35.18 44.91
CA ILE A 25 -0.54 36.25 44.93
C ILE A 25 0.86 35.64 44.78
N LYS A 26 1.13 34.49 45.41
CA LYS A 26 2.40 33.76 45.21
C LYS A 26 2.50 33.19 43.80
N PHE A 27 1.40 32.64 43.25
CA PHE A 27 1.41 32.05 41.90
C PHE A 27 1.59 33.10 40.79
N ASN A 28 0.94 34.27 40.90
CA ASN A 28 1.10 35.35 39.93
C ASN A 28 2.46 36.05 40.01
N VAL A 29 3.03 36.21 41.21
CA VAL A 29 4.39 36.77 41.35
C VAL A 29 5.44 35.81 40.76
N ILE A 30 5.25 34.49 40.89
CA ILE A 30 6.14 33.48 40.27
C ILE A 30 6.01 33.50 38.74
N LEU A 31 4.79 33.54 38.19
CA LEU A 31 4.56 33.65 36.75
C LEU A 31 5.20 34.93 36.17
N TYR A 32 5.03 36.04 36.86
CA TYR A 32 5.59 37.34 36.48
C TYR A 32 7.12 37.29 36.40
N PHE A 33 7.76 36.71 37.42
CA PHE A 33 9.21 36.56 37.47
C PHE A 33 9.73 35.62 36.37
N GLN A 34 9.00 34.54 36.06
CA GLN A 34 9.35 33.60 34.99
C GLN A 34 9.28 34.25 33.60
N VAL A 35 8.28 35.10 33.33
CA VAL A 35 8.17 35.81 32.05
C VAL A 35 9.31 36.82 31.91
N ILE A 36 9.62 37.58 32.96
CA ILE A 36 10.75 38.52 32.96
C ILE A 36 12.06 37.77 32.71
N GLU A 37 12.29 36.66 33.40
CA GLU A 37 13.50 35.86 33.24
C GLU A 37 13.59 35.23 31.82
N ALA A 38 12.47 34.79 31.25
CA ALA A 38 12.41 34.26 29.90
C ALA A 38 12.79 35.33 28.86
N VAL A 39 12.28 36.55 29.00
CA VAL A 39 12.60 37.68 28.12
C VAL A 39 14.06 38.12 28.31
N GLU A 40 14.56 38.20 29.54
CA GLU A 40 15.96 38.52 29.82
C GLU A 40 16.95 37.51 29.23
N ARG A 41 16.66 36.21 29.39
CA ARG A 41 17.49 35.16 28.80
C ARG A 41 17.49 35.26 27.27
N CYS A 42 16.39 35.66 26.66
CA CYS A 42 16.30 35.92 25.23
C CYS A 42 17.13 37.13 24.78
N LEU A 43 17.12 38.21 25.56
CA LEU A 43 17.95 39.40 25.32
C LEU A 43 19.44 39.11 25.50
N LYS A 44 19.84 38.41 26.57
CA LYS A 44 21.24 38.08 26.87
C LYS A 44 21.87 37.10 25.88
N LYS A 45 21.09 36.13 25.38
CA LYS A 45 21.58 35.08 24.45
C LYS A 45 21.33 35.38 22.97
N GLY A 46 20.73 36.53 22.63
CA GLY A 46 20.46 36.94 21.25
C GLY A 46 19.46 36.04 20.52
N TYR A 47 18.42 35.54 21.21
CA TYR A 47 17.45 34.64 20.61
C TYR A 47 16.44 35.36 19.70
N ASP A 48 16.05 34.71 18.61
CA ASP A 48 15.06 35.19 17.64
C ASP A 48 13.62 35.20 18.18
N PHE A 49 12.74 36.00 17.55
CA PHE A 49 11.31 36.16 17.87
C PHE A 49 10.56 34.83 18.09
N GLU A 50 10.87 33.79 17.33
CA GLU A 50 10.20 32.49 17.44
C GLU A 50 10.49 31.82 18.80
N LYS A 51 11.74 31.89 19.27
CA LYS A 51 12.12 31.33 20.58
C LYS A 51 11.59 32.17 21.74
N LEU A 52 11.48 33.48 21.57
CA LEU A 52 10.82 34.37 22.54
C LEU A 52 9.34 34.02 22.66
N ARG A 53 8.64 33.88 21.52
CA ARG A 53 7.22 33.52 21.47
C ARG A 53 6.98 32.20 22.19
N ASP A 54 7.74 31.16 21.85
CA ASP A 54 7.52 29.82 22.40
C ASP A 54 7.72 29.82 23.93
N ARG A 55 8.76 30.49 24.44
CA ARG A 55 9.02 30.59 25.88
C ARG A 55 8.00 31.42 26.64
N VAL A 56 7.46 32.49 26.04
CA VAL A 56 6.42 33.31 26.68
C VAL A 56 5.08 32.56 26.68
N HIS A 57 4.80 31.74 25.66
CA HIS A 57 3.64 30.84 25.66
C HIS A 57 3.78 29.68 26.63
N ASP A 58 5.00 29.17 26.87
CA ASP A 58 5.26 28.16 27.89
C ASP A 58 5.07 28.73 29.32
N ALA A 59 5.35 30.03 29.52
CA ALA A 59 5.24 30.69 30.81
C ALA A 59 3.84 31.25 31.12
N VAL A 60 3.01 31.50 30.10
CA VAL A 60 1.66 32.08 30.25
C VAL A 60 0.63 31.18 29.58
N GLU A 61 -0.19 30.49 30.38
CA GLU A 61 -1.23 29.57 29.90
C GLU A 61 -2.26 30.24 28.96
N ASP A 62 -2.58 31.51 29.21
CA ASP A 62 -3.50 32.28 28.36
C ASP A 62 -2.79 32.82 27.10
N SER A 63 -3.05 32.14 25.98
CA SER A 63 -2.50 32.45 24.66
C SER A 63 -2.76 33.90 24.21
N HIS A 64 -3.90 34.50 24.59
CA HIS A 64 -4.22 35.87 24.19
C HIS A 64 -3.39 36.89 24.99
N LYS A 65 -3.16 36.63 26.27
CA LYS A 65 -2.30 37.46 27.13
C LYS A 65 -0.83 37.32 26.73
N ALA A 66 -0.36 36.10 26.47
CA ALA A 66 0.98 35.83 25.96
C ALA A 66 1.26 36.63 24.68
N THR A 67 0.32 36.63 23.72
CA THR A 67 0.46 37.37 22.46
C THR A 67 0.56 38.89 22.66
N LYS A 68 -0.21 39.46 23.60
CA LYS A 68 -0.14 40.90 23.94
C LYS A 68 1.19 41.27 24.59
N VAL A 69 1.67 40.45 25.53
CA VAL A 69 2.98 40.65 26.18
C VAL A 69 4.10 40.57 25.13
N ILE A 70 4.07 39.58 24.23
CA ILE A 70 5.04 39.45 23.14
C ILE A 70 5.02 40.68 22.23
N SER A 71 3.84 41.18 21.85
CA SER A 71 3.71 42.40 21.04
C SER A 71 4.33 43.61 21.73
N ALA A 72 3.97 43.85 22.99
CA ALA A 72 4.49 44.98 23.76
C ALA A 72 6.02 44.90 23.99
N VAL A 73 6.55 43.70 24.24
CA VAL A 73 8.01 43.47 24.33
C VAL A 73 8.69 43.76 22.99
N CYS A 74 8.11 43.37 21.87
CA CYS A 74 8.67 43.63 20.53
C CYS A 74 8.60 45.10 20.12
N ASP A 75 7.60 45.85 20.61
CA ASP A 75 7.49 47.29 20.37
C ASP A 75 8.58 48.07 21.13
N HIS A 76 8.93 47.61 22.34
CA HIS A 76 9.97 48.24 23.16
C HIS A 76 11.40 47.73 22.87
N TYR A 77 11.55 46.52 22.35
CA TYR A 77 12.84 45.93 21.96
C TYR A 77 12.80 45.51 20.47
N PRO A 78 13.05 46.46 19.54
CA PRO A 78 12.91 46.23 18.09
C PRO A 78 13.78 45.08 17.55
N GLN A 79 14.89 44.76 18.21
CA GLN A 79 15.77 43.65 17.86
C GLN A 79 15.11 42.27 18.01
N LEU A 80 14.09 42.15 18.88
CA LEU A 80 13.33 40.93 19.08
C LEU A 80 12.10 40.86 18.16
N ARG A 81 11.80 41.91 17.40
CA ARG A 81 10.65 41.97 16.50
C ARG A 81 10.80 40.98 15.36
N LYS A 82 9.69 40.31 15.01
CA LYS A 82 9.62 39.42 13.85
C LYS A 82 10.01 40.19 12.58
N ARG A 83 11.20 39.92 12.02
CA ARG A 83 11.65 40.53 10.77
C ARG A 83 10.61 40.27 9.68
N THR A 84 9.98 41.32 9.21
CA THR A 84 8.96 41.20 8.17
C THR A 84 9.62 41.13 6.80
N ARG A 85 8.85 40.70 5.79
CA ARG A 85 9.34 40.59 4.42
C ARG A 85 9.84 41.94 3.88
N ASN A 86 9.24 43.05 4.34
CA ASN A 86 9.62 44.42 3.97
C ASN A 86 11.01 44.83 4.51
N ASP A 87 11.39 44.41 5.72
CA ASP A 87 12.70 44.77 6.30
C ASP A 87 13.86 44.08 5.54
N ARG A 88 13.62 42.87 5.03
CA ARG A 88 14.55 42.19 4.09
C ARG A 88 14.57 42.82 2.71
N ASP A 89 13.52 43.55 2.34
CA ASP A 89 13.42 44.20 1.05
C ASP A 89 14.13 45.58 1.07
N GLU A 90 14.25 46.27 2.21
CA GLU A 90 15.06 47.50 2.32
C GLU A 90 16.57 47.26 2.18
N ASP A 91 17.12 46.21 2.81
CA ASP A 91 18.53 45.82 2.63
C ASP A 91 18.79 45.36 1.19
N LYS A 92 17.84 44.63 0.60
CA LYS A 92 17.88 44.29 -0.83
C LYS A 92 17.70 45.50 -1.73
N ASP A 93 16.98 46.53 -1.31
CA ASP A 93 16.79 47.75 -2.09
C ASP A 93 18.03 48.64 -2.05
N ARG A 94 18.82 48.61 -0.98
CA ARG A 94 20.17 49.21 -0.94
C ARG A 94 21.13 48.46 -1.87
N ASP A 95 21.15 47.13 -1.83
CA ASP A 95 21.96 46.32 -2.75
C ASP A 95 21.49 46.48 -4.20
N ARG A 96 20.17 46.54 -4.45
CA ARG A 96 19.60 46.86 -5.78
C ARG A 96 19.92 48.28 -6.21
N LYS A 97 20.04 49.26 -5.31
CA LYS A 97 20.47 50.63 -5.68
C LYS A 97 21.92 50.64 -6.13
N ARG A 98 22.78 49.84 -5.48
CA ARG A 98 24.18 49.65 -5.88
C ARG A 98 24.27 48.94 -7.23
N ASP A 99 23.56 47.83 -7.41
CA ASP A 99 23.49 47.10 -8.68
C ASP A 99 22.84 47.92 -9.81
N LYS A 100 21.91 48.84 -9.50
CA LYS A 100 21.23 49.71 -10.49
C LYS A 100 22.10 50.86 -10.97
N VAL A 101 23.16 51.23 -10.25
CA VAL A 101 24.16 52.19 -10.75
C VAL A 101 25.07 51.52 -11.77
N ASP A 102 25.51 50.28 -11.49
CA ASP A 102 26.32 49.51 -12.44
C ASP A 102 25.51 49.08 -13.68
N ASN A 103 24.26 48.67 -13.51
CA ASN A 103 23.39 48.26 -14.62
C ASN A 103 22.91 49.45 -15.50
N ARG A 104 22.96 50.69 -15.01
CA ARG A 104 22.65 51.90 -15.81
C ARG A 104 23.71 52.20 -16.86
N ASN A 105 24.95 51.77 -16.64
CA ASN A 105 26.01 51.88 -17.65
C ASN A 105 25.81 50.88 -18.79
N ASP A 106 25.29 49.68 -18.50
CA ASP A 106 24.96 48.68 -19.53
C ASP A 106 23.65 48.99 -20.26
N GLU A 107 22.61 49.50 -19.58
CA GLU A 107 21.32 49.83 -20.20
C GLU A 107 21.37 51.02 -21.19
N ARG A 108 22.37 51.91 -21.13
CA ARG A 108 22.54 52.96 -22.15
C ARG A 108 22.94 52.39 -23.52
N ARG A 109 23.49 51.18 -23.58
CA ARG A 109 23.83 50.50 -24.85
C ARG A 109 22.64 49.81 -25.52
N ASP A 110 21.57 49.49 -24.77
CA ASP A 110 20.50 48.60 -25.24
C ASP A 110 19.14 49.32 -25.48
N ARG A 111 19.02 50.61 -25.13
CA ARG A 111 17.80 51.42 -25.35
C ARG A 111 17.49 51.80 -26.81
N GLY A 112 18.24 51.29 -27.77
CA GLY A 112 17.99 51.55 -29.18
C GLY A 112 16.83 50.75 -29.79
N ARG A 113 16.24 49.76 -29.10
CA ARG A 113 15.43 48.74 -29.82
C ARG A 113 14.10 48.27 -29.25
N GLU A 114 13.60 48.76 -28.12
CA GLU A 114 12.27 48.33 -27.64
C GLU A 114 11.47 49.50 -27.05
N LYS A 115 10.75 50.21 -27.92
CA LYS A 115 9.48 50.84 -27.56
C LYS A 115 8.36 50.02 -28.19
N GLU A 116 7.28 49.87 -27.41
CA GLU A 116 5.98 49.26 -27.72
C GLU A 116 5.79 47.80 -27.32
N ARG A 117 5.35 47.62 -26.06
CA ARG A 117 4.02 47.04 -25.76
C ARG A 117 3.73 47.10 -24.26
N GLU A 118 2.64 47.78 -23.91
CA GLU A 118 1.93 47.59 -22.64
C GLU A 118 0.49 47.08 -22.87
N PRO A 119 -0.17 46.54 -21.82
CA PRO A 119 -1.33 45.63 -21.93
C PRO A 119 -2.63 46.22 -21.34
N SER A 120 -3.77 45.55 -21.59
CA SER A 120 -5.02 45.78 -20.84
C SER A 120 -5.80 44.48 -20.59
N ARG A 121 -6.65 44.52 -19.54
CA ARG A 121 -7.14 43.40 -18.73
C ARG A 121 -8.67 43.56 -18.50
N LYS A 122 -9.38 42.42 -18.37
CA LYS A 122 -10.76 42.16 -17.83
C LYS A 122 -11.95 42.54 -18.74
N THR A 123 -13.03 41.74 -18.82
CA THR A 123 -14.15 41.62 -17.84
C THR A 123 -14.89 40.26 -17.85
N GLU A 124 -15.55 39.92 -16.75
CA GLU A 124 -16.42 38.74 -16.45
C GLU A 124 -17.93 38.99 -16.73
N MET A 125 -18.76 37.94 -16.57
CA MET A 125 -20.24 37.78 -16.46
C MET A 125 -20.84 36.92 -17.59
N GLU A 126 -21.81 36.02 -17.43
CA GLU A 126 -22.59 35.44 -16.31
C GLU A 126 -23.35 34.21 -16.87
N SER A 127 -23.91 33.36 -15.99
CA SER A 127 -24.65 32.13 -16.35
C SER A 127 -26.16 32.34 -16.52
N SER A 128 -26.82 31.55 -17.37
CA SER A 128 -28.22 31.12 -17.16
C SER A 128 -28.56 29.81 -17.89
N ASN A 129 -29.65 29.19 -17.46
CA ASN A 129 -29.94 27.75 -17.41
C ASN A 129 -31.21 27.38 -18.22
N GLY A 130 -31.29 26.16 -18.77
CA GLY A 130 -32.55 25.39 -18.87
C GLY A 130 -33.33 25.26 -20.20
N GLY A 131 -33.32 24.05 -20.78
CA GLY A 131 -34.54 23.20 -20.94
C GLY A 131 -35.40 23.19 -22.24
N ARG A 132 -35.30 22.07 -23.00
CA ARG A 132 -36.33 21.30 -23.79
C ARG A 132 -37.14 22.06 -24.89
N LYS A 133 -37.37 21.55 -26.12
CA LYS A 133 -38.04 20.30 -26.56
C LYS A 133 -37.95 20.18 -28.11
N ALA A 134 -38.09 18.95 -28.65
CA ALA A 134 -37.98 18.56 -30.07
C ALA A 134 -39.22 18.90 -30.95
N PRO A 135 -39.12 18.76 -32.29
CA PRO A 135 -39.98 17.81 -33.03
C PRO A 135 -39.27 16.96 -34.12
N GLU A 136 -39.98 15.93 -34.59
CA GLU A 136 -39.57 14.69 -35.31
C GLU A 136 -39.54 14.73 -36.88
N LEU A 137 -38.58 13.96 -37.45
CA LEU A 137 -38.58 13.02 -38.63
C LEU A 137 -38.76 13.54 -40.09
N PRO A 138 -38.17 12.88 -41.14
CA PRO A 138 -38.01 11.42 -41.36
C PRO A 138 -36.64 10.87 -41.90
N LYS A 139 -36.62 9.53 -42.08
CA LYS A 139 -35.55 8.51 -42.27
C LYS A 139 -34.81 8.51 -43.65
N MET A 140 -33.48 8.29 -43.64
CA MET A 140 -32.68 7.08 -44.04
C MET A 140 -32.73 6.63 -45.51
N GLU A 141 -31.55 6.62 -46.16
CA GLU A 141 -31.07 5.42 -46.92
C GLU A 141 -29.55 5.35 -47.27
N GLU A 142 -28.72 6.39 -47.11
CA GLU A 142 -27.35 6.35 -47.71
C GLU A 142 -26.17 5.86 -46.84
N THR A 143 -26.33 5.54 -45.56
CA THR A 143 -25.15 5.37 -44.66
C THR A 143 -24.60 3.94 -44.51
N LYS A 144 -25.13 2.94 -45.20
CA LYS A 144 -24.64 1.53 -45.08
C LYS A 144 -23.61 1.11 -46.13
N ALA A 145 -23.52 1.80 -47.26
CA ALA A 145 -22.58 1.44 -48.33
C ALA A 145 -21.14 1.89 -48.02
N ALA A 146 -20.97 3.07 -47.42
CA ALA A 146 -19.65 3.65 -47.14
C ALA A 146 -18.88 2.91 -46.02
N THR A 147 -19.57 2.31 -45.05
CA THR A 147 -18.91 1.57 -43.96
C THR A 147 -18.40 0.19 -44.39
N ASN A 148 -19.04 -0.44 -45.36
CA ASN A 148 -18.62 -1.76 -45.84
C ASN A 148 -17.39 -1.68 -46.76
N ALA A 149 -17.27 -0.63 -47.57
CA ALA A 149 -16.10 -0.41 -48.43
C ALA A 149 -14.80 -0.18 -47.63
N VAL A 150 -14.87 0.55 -46.51
CA VAL A 150 -13.71 0.80 -45.63
C VAL A 150 -13.28 -0.47 -44.88
N ILE A 151 -14.21 -1.39 -44.60
CA ILE A 151 -13.90 -2.67 -43.94
C ILE A 151 -13.24 -3.65 -44.92
N GLU A 152 -13.66 -3.68 -46.19
CA GLU A 152 -13.01 -4.50 -47.23
C GLU A 152 -11.58 -4.05 -47.52
N GLU A 153 -11.32 -2.74 -47.55
CA GLU A 153 -9.97 -2.22 -47.80
C GLU A 153 -9.01 -2.52 -46.64
N GLN A 154 -9.50 -2.50 -45.39
CA GLN A 154 -8.73 -2.92 -44.22
C GLN A 154 -8.45 -4.44 -44.19
N LEU A 155 -9.37 -5.27 -44.68
CA LEU A 155 -9.16 -6.71 -44.77
C LEU A 155 -8.15 -7.08 -45.87
N ARG A 156 -8.22 -6.43 -47.04
CA ARG A 156 -7.23 -6.61 -48.12
C ARG A 156 -5.82 -6.16 -47.73
N ALA A 157 -5.69 -5.06 -46.99
CA ALA A 157 -4.39 -4.60 -46.48
C ALA A 157 -3.78 -5.59 -45.46
N LYS A 158 -4.63 -6.24 -44.65
CA LYS A 158 -4.22 -7.23 -43.66
C LYS A 158 -3.82 -8.56 -44.31
N GLU A 159 -4.48 -8.93 -45.40
CA GLU A 159 -4.17 -10.11 -46.21
C GLU A 159 -2.83 -9.96 -46.95
N LEU A 160 -2.57 -8.79 -47.56
CA LEU A 160 -1.27 -8.47 -48.17
C LEU A 160 -0.11 -8.48 -47.17
N MET A 161 -0.34 -7.98 -45.95
CA MET A 161 0.67 -8.01 -44.89
C MET A 161 0.98 -9.45 -44.42
N TYR A 162 -0.04 -10.31 -44.40
CA TYR A 162 0.11 -11.71 -44.04
C TYR A 162 0.81 -12.51 -45.14
N GLN A 163 0.49 -12.27 -46.42
CA GLN A 163 1.22 -12.85 -47.55
C GLN A 163 2.68 -12.39 -47.58
N ALA A 164 2.96 -11.11 -47.31
CA ALA A 164 4.33 -10.61 -47.19
C ALA A 164 5.10 -11.27 -46.03
N GLN A 165 4.44 -11.57 -44.90
CA GLN A 165 5.07 -12.32 -43.80
C GLN A 165 5.37 -13.77 -44.18
N GLN A 166 4.46 -14.45 -44.89
CA GLN A 166 4.68 -15.81 -45.38
C GLN A 166 5.83 -15.86 -46.40
N GLU A 167 5.93 -14.88 -47.30
CA GLU A 167 6.99 -14.82 -48.29
C GLU A 167 8.36 -14.53 -47.64
N ILE A 168 8.41 -13.70 -46.59
CA ILE A 168 9.62 -13.48 -45.79
C ILE A 168 10.03 -14.78 -45.07
N GLU A 169 9.08 -15.54 -44.54
CA GLU A 169 9.36 -16.80 -43.83
C GLU A 169 9.80 -17.92 -44.79
N GLU A 170 9.20 -18.02 -45.98
CA GLU A 170 9.66 -18.93 -47.04
C GLU A 170 11.03 -18.54 -47.59
N ARG A 171 11.31 -17.24 -47.76
CA ARG A 171 12.63 -16.75 -48.16
C ARG A 171 13.69 -17.04 -47.09
N LYS A 172 13.32 -16.94 -45.81
CA LYS A 172 14.16 -17.32 -44.67
C LYS A 172 14.40 -18.83 -44.62
N ARG A 173 13.40 -19.64 -44.97
CA ARG A 173 13.50 -21.11 -45.09
C ARG A 173 14.36 -21.53 -46.29
N ARG A 174 14.23 -20.86 -47.44
CA ARG A 174 15.09 -21.08 -48.62
C ARG A 174 16.53 -20.66 -48.37
N MET A 175 16.76 -19.56 -47.65
CA MET A 175 18.11 -19.15 -47.22
C MET A 175 18.74 -20.14 -46.23
N ALA A 176 17.95 -20.74 -45.34
CA ALA A 176 18.43 -21.78 -44.42
C ALA A 176 18.76 -23.11 -45.12
N VAL A 177 18.10 -23.43 -46.24
CA VAL A 177 18.42 -24.59 -47.09
C VAL A 177 19.63 -24.30 -47.98
N ALA A 178 19.81 -23.06 -48.44
CA ALA A 178 20.98 -22.64 -49.22
C ALA A 178 22.27 -22.51 -48.39
N SER A 179 22.18 -22.36 -47.06
CA SER A 179 23.34 -22.22 -46.16
C SER A 179 23.94 -23.54 -45.68
N GLY A 180 23.60 -24.68 -46.28
CA GLY A 180 24.41 -25.90 -46.23
C GLY A 180 24.77 -26.46 -44.85
N ALA A 181 23.86 -26.45 -43.88
CA ALA A 181 24.06 -27.14 -42.60
C ALA A 181 23.33 -28.50 -42.60
N LEU A 182 23.99 -29.53 -43.16
CA LEU A 182 24.04 -30.95 -42.72
C LEU A 182 24.29 -31.91 -43.91
N GLN A 183 25.43 -32.60 -43.88
CA GLN A 183 25.66 -33.90 -44.54
C GLN A 183 25.93 -34.98 -43.46
N PRO A 184 25.71 -36.28 -43.75
CA PRO A 184 25.62 -37.34 -42.74
C PRO A 184 26.89 -38.21 -42.55
N GLN A 185 27.01 -38.74 -41.32
CA GLN A 185 27.68 -39.97 -40.84
C GLN A 185 29.21 -40.19 -41.02
N ALA A 186 29.94 -40.33 -39.90
CA ALA A 186 30.44 -41.61 -39.33
C ALA A 186 31.76 -41.49 -38.53
N ALA A 187 31.76 -42.09 -37.32
CA ALA A 187 32.87 -42.71 -36.55
C ALA A 187 34.16 -41.91 -36.17
N LEU A 188 34.44 -41.68 -34.88
CA LEU A 188 35.24 -42.53 -33.94
C LEU A 188 35.67 -41.76 -32.65
N ALA A 189 35.63 -42.48 -31.52
CA ALA A 189 36.46 -42.41 -30.28
C ALA A 189 36.51 -41.16 -29.34
N GLN A 190 36.13 -41.40 -28.05
CA GLN A 190 36.81 -41.12 -26.75
C GLN A 190 37.39 -39.69 -26.49
N THR A 191 37.27 -38.98 -25.35
CA THR A 191 37.03 -39.27 -23.92
C THR A 191 36.88 -37.93 -23.14
N THR A 192 36.21 -37.95 -21.96
CA THR A 192 36.26 -37.00 -20.80
C THR A 192 35.79 -35.54 -21.00
N SER A 193 35.06 -34.84 -20.12
CA SER A 193 34.37 -35.12 -18.86
C SER A 193 33.54 -33.88 -18.42
N VAL A 194 32.31 -34.11 -17.94
CA VAL A 194 31.49 -33.36 -16.93
C VAL A 194 30.79 -32.01 -17.24
N ALA A 195 29.46 -32.03 -16.97
CA ALA A 195 28.54 -30.99 -16.48
C ALA A 195 27.68 -30.13 -17.44
N ALA A 196 26.40 -30.55 -17.48
CA ALA A 196 25.20 -29.78 -17.13
C ALA A 196 24.65 -28.71 -18.09
N THR A 197 23.66 -29.12 -18.91
CA THR A 197 22.65 -28.22 -19.49
C THR A 197 21.26 -28.84 -19.45
N GLY A 198 20.28 -28.08 -18.96
CA GLY A 198 18.87 -28.45 -18.90
C GLY A 198 18.22 -28.59 -20.28
N ALA A 199 17.52 -29.71 -20.47
CA ALA A 199 16.76 -30.03 -21.67
C ALA A 199 15.40 -29.33 -21.68
N LYS A 200 15.08 -28.63 -22.78
CA LYS A 200 13.72 -28.34 -23.22
C LYS A 200 13.37 -29.36 -24.30
N VAL A 201 12.42 -30.24 -23.99
CA VAL A 201 11.84 -31.21 -24.95
C VAL A 201 10.73 -30.51 -25.74
N SER A 202 10.85 -30.48 -27.06
CA SER A 202 9.75 -30.12 -27.98
C SER A 202 9.03 -31.40 -28.40
N LEU A 203 7.75 -31.56 -28.02
CA LEU A 203 6.91 -32.71 -28.37
C LEU A 203 6.63 -32.77 -29.88
N GLY A 204 6.66 -33.98 -30.42
CA GLY A 204 6.38 -34.28 -31.83
C GLY A 204 4.88 -34.36 -32.13
N ARG A 205 4.52 -34.12 -33.41
CA ARG A 205 3.14 -34.11 -33.92
C ARG A 205 2.40 -35.44 -33.73
N ASP A 206 3.12 -36.56 -33.56
CA ASP A 206 2.56 -37.90 -33.37
C ASP A 206 2.19 -38.20 -31.91
N GLU A 207 2.78 -37.48 -30.94
CA GLU A 207 2.43 -37.61 -29.52
C GLU A 207 1.10 -36.86 -29.20
N ALA A 208 0.82 -35.79 -29.94
CA ALA A 208 -0.43 -35.02 -29.81
C ALA A 208 -1.65 -35.78 -30.34
N THR A 209 -1.51 -36.60 -31.39
CA THR A 209 -2.59 -37.42 -31.96
C THR A 209 -2.90 -38.64 -31.09
N MET A 210 -1.87 -39.27 -30.48
CA MET A 210 -2.07 -40.32 -29.47
C MET A 210 -2.80 -39.81 -28.22
N LEU A 211 -2.49 -38.60 -27.74
CA LEU A 211 -3.16 -38.00 -26.58
C LEU A 211 -4.63 -37.66 -26.85
N ILE A 212 -4.99 -37.28 -28.08
CA ILE A 212 -6.39 -37.03 -28.49
C ILE A 212 -7.19 -38.34 -28.52
N ASN A 213 -6.61 -39.43 -29.01
CA ASN A 213 -7.27 -40.74 -29.05
C ASN A 213 -7.41 -41.37 -27.65
N ILE A 214 -6.39 -41.24 -26.79
CA ILE A 214 -6.45 -41.67 -25.38
C ILE A 214 -7.50 -40.86 -24.58
N SER A 215 -7.68 -39.58 -24.91
CA SER A 215 -8.72 -38.69 -24.34
C SER A 215 -10.14 -39.15 -24.72
N MET A 216 -10.34 -39.60 -25.96
CA MET A 216 -11.64 -40.07 -26.44
C MET A 216 -12.02 -41.43 -25.83
N ASP A 217 -11.03 -42.33 -25.63
CA ASP A 217 -11.26 -43.58 -24.94
C ASP A 217 -11.53 -43.41 -23.45
N LYS A 218 -10.91 -42.43 -22.77
CA LYS A 218 -11.27 -42.06 -21.38
C LYS A 218 -12.70 -41.57 -21.25
N LYS A 219 -13.20 -40.79 -22.23
CA LYS A 219 -14.61 -40.35 -22.24
C LYS A 219 -15.58 -41.51 -22.44
N LYS A 220 -15.31 -42.41 -23.40
CA LYS A 220 -16.13 -43.61 -23.62
C LYS A 220 -16.10 -44.58 -22.43
N ARG A 221 -14.95 -44.75 -21.78
CA ARG A 221 -14.81 -45.59 -20.57
C ARG A 221 -15.54 -44.97 -19.36
N MET A 222 -15.52 -43.64 -19.23
CA MET A 222 -16.32 -42.92 -18.22
C MET A 222 -17.82 -43.02 -18.47
N GLU A 223 -18.27 -42.94 -19.72
CA GLU A 223 -19.69 -43.14 -20.07
C GLU A 223 -20.15 -44.59 -19.81
N GLN A 224 -19.30 -45.58 -20.10
CA GLN A 224 -19.58 -46.99 -19.79
C GLN A 224 -19.58 -47.26 -18.28
N ILE A 225 -18.70 -46.62 -17.50
CA ILE A 225 -18.71 -46.72 -16.02
C ILE A 225 -19.95 -46.04 -15.45
N LYS A 226 -20.37 -44.90 -16.02
CA LYS A 226 -21.59 -44.18 -15.62
C LYS A 226 -22.86 -44.98 -15.96
N ALA A 227 -22.88 -45.68 -17.09
CA ALA A 227 -23.96 -46.59 -17.48
C ALA A 227 -23.99 -47.90 -16.65
N LYS A 228 -22.83 -48.42 -16.23
CA LYS A 228 -22.74 -49.55 -15.30
C LYS A 228 -23.14 -49.17 -13.87
N LEU A 229 -22.83 -47.95 -13.42
CA LEU A 229 -23.24 -47.43 -12.12
C LEU A 229 -24.75 -47.12 -12.07
N ALA A 230 -25.36 -46.77 -13.20
CA ALA A 230 -26.80 -46.50 -13.32
C ALA A 230 -27.67 -47.78 -13.35
N ARG A 231 -27.08 -48.98 -13.47
CA ARG A 231 -27.80 -50.27 -13.59
C ARG A 231 -27.68 -51.20 -12.38
N GLN A 232 -27.29 -50.70 -11.21
CA GLN A 232 -27.36 -51.48 -9.97
C GLN A 232 -28.28 -50.82 -8.95
N PRO A 233 -29.37 -51.48 -8.51
CA PRO A 233 -30.24 -50.94 -7.46
C PRO A 233 -29.51 -51.00 -6.11
N ILE A 234 -29.06 -49.85 -5.62
CA ILE A 234 -28.35 -49.62 -4.34
C ILE A 234 -29.27 -49.87 -3.11
N VAL A 235 -30.55 -50.12 -3.33
CA VAL A 235 -31.56 -50.27 -2.27
C VAL A 235 -31.42 -51.59 -1.50
N GLU A 236 -30.89 -52.66 -2.12
CA GLU A 236 -30.77 -53.97 -1.45
C GLU A 236 -29.53 -54.09 -0.54
N LYS A 237 -28.46 -53.33 -0.78
CA LYS A 237 -27.25 -53.34 0.08
C LYS A 237 -27.35 -52.43 1.30
N LEU A 238 -28.24 -51.43 1.30
CA LEU A 238 -28.43 -50.56 2.46
C LEU A 238 -29.30 -51.20 3.55
N ASN A 239 -30.27 -52.05 3.18
CA ASN A 239 -31.11 -52.75 4.16
C ASN A 239 -30.37 -53.89 4.90
N GLN A 240 -29.28 -54.42 4.35
CA GLN A 240 -28.47 -55.47 5.00
C GLN A 240 -27.42 -54.91 5.98
N LEU A 241 -27.00 -53.65 5.85
CA LEU A 241 -25.99 -53.03 6.72
C LEU A 241 -26.59 -52.27 7.92
N VAL A 242 -27.88 -51.93 7.88
CA VAL A 242 -28.60 -51.28 9.00
C VAL A 242 -29.16 -52.31 9.99
N ALA A 243 -29.29 -53.59 9.61
CA ALA A 243 -29.81 -54.63 10.49
C ALA A 243 -28.79 -55.13 11.54
N ASN A 244 -27.48 -54.89 11.36
CA ASN A 244 -26.41 -55.55 12.15
C ASN A 244 -25.36 -54.57 12.73
N ALA A 245 -25.76 -53.50 13.42
CA ALA A 245 -24.82 -52.70 14.21
C ALA A 245 -25.42 -52.24 15.55
N PRO A 246 -24.76 -52.50 16.70
CA PRO A 246 -25.21 -52.08 18.02
C PRO A 246 -24.96 -50.58 18.25
N ALA A 247 -25.78 -50.00 19.12
CA ALA A 247 -25.86 -48.59 19.42
C ALA A 247 -24.57 -47.97 19.99
N GLY A 248 -24.21 -46.78 19.50
CA GLY A 248 -23.29 -45.86 20.17
C GLY A 248 -22.36 -45.11 19.22
N VAL A 249 -22.23 -43.80 19.44
CA VAL A 249 -21.32 -42.82 18.80
C VAL A 249 -21.87 -42.10 17.55
N MET A 250 -22.42 -40.90 17.76
CA MET A 250 -22.74 -39.93 16.69
C MET A 250 -21.53 -39.05 16.39
N ALA A 251 -20.99 -39.15 15.17
CA ALA A 251 -20.12 -38.15 14.55
C ALA A 251 -20.94 -37.29 13.55
N PRO A 252 -20.64 -36.00 13.34
CA PRO A 252 -21.36 -35.17 12.38
C PRO A 252 -21.00 -35.55 10.93
N LEU A 253 -22.01 -35.80 10.10
CA LEU A 253 -21.87 -36.13 8.68
C LEU A 253 -21.51 -34.91 7.80
N PRO A 254 -20.77 -35.09 6.68
CA PRO A 254 -20.29 -34.00 5.84
C PRO A 254 -21.37 -33.25 5.05
N GLU A 255 -21.11 -31.96 4.83
CA GLU A 255 -21.95 -30.92 4.19
C GLU A 255 -22.42 -31.23 2.74
N ALA A 256 -21.92 -32.30 2.13
CA ALA A 256 -22.26 -32.73 0.77
C ALA A 256 -23.61 -33.50 0.67
N VAL A 257 -24.11 -34.08 1.77
CA VAL A 257 -25.37 -34.86 1.77
C VAL A 257 -26.60 -33.95 1.88
N GLN A 258 -26.49 -32.84 2.61
CA GLN A 258 -27.59 -31.88 2.82
C GLN A 258 -27.97 -31.08 1.56
N GLN A 259 -27.07 -30.99 0.57
CA GLN A 259 -27.35 -30.31 -0.70
C GLN A 259 -28.09 -31.20 -1.71
N VAL A 260 -28.05 -32.52 -1.53
CA VAL A 260 -28.76 -33.49 -2.38
C VAL A 260 -30.22 -33.63 -1.94
N GLU A 261 -30.49 -33.63 -0.63
CA GLU A 261 -31.86 -33.67 -0.07
C GLU A 261 -32.70 -32.46 -0.51
N LYS A 262 -32.12 -31.26 -0.54
CA LYS A 262 -32.80 -30.04 -1.00
C LYS A 262 -33.11 -30.03 -2.51
N LYS A 263 -32.39 -30.78 -3.33
CA LYS A 263 -32.66 -30.92 -4.77
C LYS A 263 -33.74 -31.96 -5.08
N VAL A 264 -33.86 -33.00 -4.25
CA VAL A 264 -34.88 -34.06 -4.42
C VAL A 264 -36.26 -33.57 -3.97
N GLN A 265 -36.36 -32.78 -2.89
CA GLN A 265 -37.64 -32.18 -2.46
C GLN A 265 -38.19 -31.11 -3.41
N GLN A 266 -37.36 -30.50 -4.26
CA GLN A 266 -37.81 -29.54 -5.28
C GLN A 266 -38.29 -30.21 -6.58
N GLN A 267 -38.06 -31.52 -6.76
CA GLN A 267 -38.53 -32.26 -7.93
C GLN A 267 -39.87 -32.99 -7.69
N ILE A 268 -40.22 -33.29 -6.44
CA ILE A 268 -41.46 -34.01 -6.09
C ILE A 268 -42.71 -33.09 -6.11
N THR A 269 -42.55 -31.76 -6.16
CA THR A 269 -43.68 -30.80 -6.22
C THR A 269 -44.11 -30.40 -7.63
N LYS A 270 -43.63 -31.10 -8.68
CA LYS A 270 -43.95 -30.79 -10.09
C LYS A 270 -44.89 -31.78 -10.80
N GLU A 271 -45.35 -32.83 -10.13
CA GLU A 271 -46.26 -33.81 -10.74
C GLU A 271 -47.48 -34.08 -9.86
N SER A 272 -48.46 -33.17 -9.93
CA SER A 272 -49.84 -33.45 -9.54
C SER A 272 -50.75 -32.49 -10.32
N LYS A 273 -51.09 -32.86 -11.56
CA LYS A 273 -52.21 -32.27 -12.32
C LYS A 273 -53.49 -32.94 -11.83
N GLU A 274 -54.33 -32.20 -11.12
CA GLU A 274 -55.72 -32.56 -10.83
C GLU A 274 -56.66 -31.91 -11.87
N PRO A 275 -57.82 -32.52 -12.17
CA PRO A 275 -58.58 -32.29 -13.40
C PRO A 275 -59.33 -30.95 -13.43
N GLU A 276 -59.40 -30.37 -14.63
CA GLU A 276 -60.15 -29.15 -14.94
C GLU A 276 -61.65 -29.32 -14.64
N LYS A 277 -62.16 -28.53 -13.69
CA LYS A 277 -63.61 -28.41 -13.46
C LYS A 277 -64.17 -27.41 -14.47
N LEU A 278 -65.05 -27.92 -15.34
CA LEU A 278 -65.92 -27.14 -16.21
C LEU A 278 -66.78 -26.20 -15.33
N ILE A 279 -66.66 -24.88 -15.50
CA ILE A 279 -67.59 -23.91 -14.90
C ILE A 279 -68.48 -23.39 -16.03
N GLU A 280 -69.68 -23.96 -16.15
CA GLU A 280 -70.64 -23.74 -17.24
C GLU A 280 -71.44 -22.43 -17.10
N TYR A 281 -71.09 -21.55 -16.15
CA TYR A 281 -71.75 -20.25 -15.95
C TYR A 281 -70.73 -19.15 -15.67
N LEU A 282 -70.18 -18.54 -16.72
CA LEU A 282 -69.49 -17.26 -16.66
C LEU A 282 -69.73 -16.47 -17.96
N ASP A 283 -70.32 -15.28 -17.84
CA ASP A 283 -70.61 -14.39 -18.98
C ASP A 283 -69.30 -13.88 -19.63
N PRO A 284 -69.07 -14.12 -20.94
CA PRO A 284 -67.86 -13.73 -21.66
C PRO A 284 -67.54 -12.22 -21.66
N ARG A 285 -68.45 -11.35 -21.21
CA ARG A 285 -68.24 -9.89 -21.20
C ARG A 285 -67.52 -9.37 -19.95
N ILE A 286 -67.30 -10.20 -18.93
CA ILE A 286 -66.73 -9.77 -17.65
C ILE A 286 -65.29 -10.30 -17.49
N SER A 287 -64.29 -9.43 -17.66
CA SER A 287 -62.89 -9.72 -17.33
C SER A 287 -62.66 -9.62 -15.80
N ALA A 288 -63.06 -10.65 -15.05
CA ALA A 288 -62.69 -10.76 -13.63
C ALA A 288 -61.30 -11.43 -13.50
N LYS A 289 -60.26 -10.67 -13.15
CA LYS A 289 -58.98 -11.25 -12.72
C LYS A 289 -59.18 -11.97 -11.39
N THR A 290 -59.23 -13.30 -11.41
CA THR A 290 -59.25 -14.12 -10.20
C THR A 290 -57.94 -13.91 -9.42
N ALA A 291 -58.04 -13.41 -8.20
CA ALA A 291 -56.91 -13.25 -7.30
C ALA A 291 -56.44 -14.62 -6.83
N ASP A 292 -55.38 -15.14 -7.46
CA ASP A 292 -54.79 -16.45 -7.17
C ASP A 292 -53.98 -16.41 -5.86
N ARG A 293 -54.67 -16.23 -4.73
CA ARG A 293 -54.09 -16.44 -3.40
C ARG A 293 -54.31 -17.90 -3.02
N ARG A 294 -53.27 -18.73 -3.21
CA ARG A 294 -53.20 -20.09 -2.65
C ARG A 294 -53.54 -20.01 -1.15
N ARG A 295 -54.64 -20.64 -0.73
CA ARG A 295 -54.97 -20.77 0.69
C ARG A 295 -53.88 -21.63 1.34
N ARG A 296 -53.18 -21.10 2.34
CA ARG A 296 -52.21 -21.88 3.12
C ARG A 296 -52.98 -22.99 3.85
N GLY A 297 -52.71 -24.25 3.50
CA GLY A 297 -53.22 -25.40 4.23
C GLY A 297 -52.62 -25.46 5.64
N PHE A 298 -53.36 -26.04 6.58
CA PHE A 298 -52.84 -26.32 7.92
C PHE A 298 -51.87 -27.51 7.84
N ASN A 299 -50.60 -27.26 8.13
CA ASN A 299 -49.58 -28.31 8.25
C ASN A 299 -49.54 -28.77 9.71
N PHE A 300 -50.30 -29.83 10.02
CA PHE A 300 -50.28 -30.43 11.35
C PHE A 300 -48.94 -31.15 11.54
N HIS A 301 -48.26 -30.87 12.65
CA HIS A 301 -47.05 -31.56 13.05
C HIS A 301 -47.43 -32.75 13.92
N ASP A 302 -46.64 -33.83 13.83
CA ASP A 302 -46.91 -35.03 14.60
C ASP A 302 -46.79 -34.76 16.10
N LYS A 303 -47.67 -35.38 16.89
CA LYS A 303 -47.70 -35.21 18.35
C LYS A 303 -46.31 -35.53 18.92
N GLY A 304 -45.73 -34.59 19.65
CA GLY A 304 -44.43 -34.72 20.30
C GLY A 304 -43.22 -34.20 19.51
N GLU A 305 -43.38 -33.75 18.25
CA GLU A 305 -42.27 -33.17 17.48
C GLU A 305 -41.70 -31.89 18.13
N PHE A 306 -42.59 -30.97 18.53
CA PHE A 306 -42.20 -29.74 19.24
C PHE A 306 -41.76 -30.00 20.68
N GLU A 307 -42.25 -31.07 21.30
CA GLU A 307 -41.81 -31.47 22.64
C GLU A 307 -40.35 -31.98 22.60
N LYS A 308 -40.00 -32.79 21.59
CA LYS A 308 -38.62 -33.21 21.32
C LYS A 308 -37.73 -32.01 21.00
N LEU A 309 -38.21 -31.06 20.19
CA LEU A 309 -37.46 -29.85 19.85
C LEU A 309 -37.22 -28.96 21.07
N ALA A 310 -38.24 -28.76 21.91
CA ALA A 310 -38.14 -27.99 23.14
C ALA A 310 -37.21 -28.65 24.16
N ASN A 311 -37.26 -29.98 24.29
CA ASN A 311 -36.36 -30.74 25.16
C ASN A 311 -34.91 -30.66 24.67
N LYS A 312 -34.67 -30.72 23.35
CA LYS A 312 -33.35 -30.50 22.76
C LYS A 312 -32.83 -29.09 23.03
N GLN A 313 -33.68 -28.08 22.89
CA GLN A 313 -33.33 -26.69 23.17
C GLN A 313 -33.01 -26.47 24.66
N ARG A 314 -33.79 -27.07 25.57
CA ARG A 314 -33.51 -27.05 27.02
C ARG A 314 -32.21 -27.77 27.36
N ALA A 315 -31.92 -28.91 26.73
CA ALA A 315 -30.67 -29.64 26.93
C ALA A 315 -29.46 -28.83 26.45
N MET A 316 -29.56 -28.19 25.27
CA MET A 316 -28.52 -27.28 24.75
C MET A 316 -28.29 -26.09 25.69
N ALA A 317 -29.35 -25.44 26.18
CA ALA A 317 -29.24 -24.33 27.12
C ALA A 317 -28.64 -24.75 28.47
N LYS A 318 -28.92 -25.97 28.95
CA LYS A 318 -28.29 -26.52 30.16
C LYS A 318 -26.80 -26.79 29.96
N LEU A 319 -26.40 -27.35 28.81
CA LEU A 319 -24.99 -27.56 28.49
C LEU A 319 -24.22 -26.24 28.37
N GLU A 320 -24.82 -25.22 27.75
CA GLU A 320 -24.24 -23.88 27.66
C GLU A 320 -24.06 -23.23 29.03
N ARG A 321 -25.05 -23.36 29.93
CA ARG A 321 -24.93 -22.92 31.33
C ARG A 321 -23.80 -23.64 32.07
N LEU A 322 -23.74 -24.96 31.98
CA LEU A 322 -22.66 -25.73 32.60
C LEU A 322 -21.29 -25.35 32.04
N GLN A 323 -21.17 -25.11 30.73
CA GLN A 323 -19.94 -24.64 30.12
C GLN A 323 -19.54 -23.23 30.60
N ASN A 324 -20.51 -22.35 30.81
CA ASN A 324 -20.28 -21.01 31.37
C ASN A 324 -19.94 -21.06 32.86
N GLU A 325 -20.55 -21.94 33.65
CA GLU A 325 -20.21 -22.16 35.06
C GLU A 325 -18.81 -22.75 35.22
N VAL A 326 -18.43 -23.74 34.39
CA VAL A 326 -17.08 -24.31 34.39
C VAL A 326 -16.03 -23.27 33.95
N SER A 327 -16.33 -22.45 32.94
CA SER A 327 -15.40 -21.39 32.51
C SER A 327 -15.29 -20.25 33.53
N SER A 328 -16.38 -19.87 34.19
CA SER A 328 -16.39 -18.90 35.29
C SER A 328 -15.63 -19.42 36.52
N ALA A 329 -15.82 -20.69 36.89
CA ALA A 329 -15.08 -21.34 37.97
C ALA A 329 -13.57 -21.47 37.68
N ALA A 330 -13.19 -21.71 36.42
CA ALA A 330 -11.80 -21.71 35.98
C ALA A 330 -11.18 -20.30 35.93
N GLN A 331 -11.99 -19.25 35.76
CA GLN A 331 -11.56 -17.86 35.84
C GLN A 331 -11.44 -17.38 37.29
N SER A 332 -12.40 -17.72 38.16
CA SER A 332 -12.42 -17.31 39.57
C SER A 332 -11.33 -17.97 40.43
N THR A 333 -10.83 -19.12 40.00
CA THR A 333 -9.68 -19.80 40.65
C THR A 333 -8.34 -19.13 40.36
N GLY A 334 -8.26 -18.09 39.51
CA GLY A 334 -7.03 -17.30 39.27
C GLY A 334 -5.88 -18.07 38.58
N ILE A 335 -6.03 -19.39 38.37
CA ILE A 335 -5.05 -20.26 37.72
C ILE A 335 -4.85 -19.84 36.25
N SER A 336 -5.90 -19.36 35.59
CA SER A 336 -5.87 -19.00 34.17
C SER A 336 -4.96 -17.79 33.85
N SER A 337 -4.87 -16.80 34.74
CA SER A 337 -4.02 -15.62 34.55
C SER A 337 -2.56 -15.90 34.93
N ALA A 338 -2.34 -16.63 36.03
CA ALA A 338 -1.01 -17.04 36.47
C ALA A 338 -0.35 -18.05 35.49
N VAL A 339 -1.10 -19.02 34.96
CA VAL A 339 -0.61 -19.97 33.94
C VAL A 339 -0.32 -19.26 32.62
N LYS A 340 -1.15 -18.31 32.19
CA LYS A 340 -0.85 -17.50 31.00
C LYS A 340 0.44 -16.69 31.18
N LEU A 341 0.63 -16.03 32.32
CA LEU A 341 1.87 -15.31 32.63
C LEU A 341 3.09 -16.27 32.69
N ALA A 342 2.94 -17.47 33.24
CA ALA A 342 3.99 -18.49 33.25
C ALA A 342 4.28 -19.10 31.87
N MET A 343 3.32 -19.10 30.94
CA MET A 343 3.55 -19.45 29.53
C MET A 343 4.19 -18.30 28.72
N VAL A 344 3.99 -17.04 29.15
CA VAL A 344 4.59 -15.84 28.56
C VAL A 344 6.06 -15.68 28.95
N THR A 345 6.46 -16.12 30.15
CA THR A 345 7.88 -16.12 30.51
C THR A 345 8.65 -16.98 29.50
N PRO A 346 9.61 -16.40 28.76
CA PRO A 346 10.29 -17.12 27.72
C PRO A 346 10.94 -18.36 28.33
N THR A 347 10.69 -19.51 27.72
CA THR A 347 11.32 -20.80 27.98
C THR A 347 12.85 -20.81 27.76
N GLY A 348 13.49 -19.63 27.72
CA GLY A 348 14.94 -19.48 27.80
C GLY A 348 15.51 -19.88 29.16
N THR A 349 14.70 -19.87 30.23
CA THR A 349 15.08 -20.47 31.52
C THR A 349 14.72 -21.97 31.61
N ALA A 350 13.76 -22.43 30.82
CA ALA A 350 13.29 -23.82 30.83
C ALA A 350 14.12 -24.77 29.92
N LYS A 351 15.03 -24.23 29.09
CA LYS A 351 16.01 -25.01 28.32
C LYS A 351 17.41 -24.98 28.94
N ILE A 352 17.48 -24.88 30.26
CA ILE A 352 18.57 -25.45 31.04
C ILE A 352 18.08 -26.87 31.42
N GLU A 353 17.73 -27.69 30.42
CA GLU A 353 17.38 -29.12 30.64
C GLU A 353 18.65 -29.91 31.00
N ASN A 354 19.80 -29.44 30.54
CA ASN A 354 21.09 -29.70 31.17
C ASN A 354 21.30 -28.54 32.12
N GLY A 355 21.52 -28.78 33.41
CA GLY A 355 21.85 -27.76 34.43
C GLY A 355 22.92 -26.76 33.97
N VAL A 356 23.21 -25.74 34.77
CA VAL A 356 24.43 -24.94 34.58
C VAL A 356 25.58 -25.94 34.40
N PRO A 357 26.26 -25.96 33.24
CA PRO A 357 27.34 -26.91 33.01
C PRO A 357 28.38 -26.77 34.12
N GLU A 358 28.92 -27.90 34.59
CA GLU A 358 29.96 -27.90 35.61
C GLU A 358 31.19 -27.10 35.18
N ILE A 359 31.49 -27.10 33.89
CA ILE A 359 32.50 -26.23 33.26
C ILE A 359 31.91 -25.54 32.02
N GLU A 360 32.20 -24.26 31.85
CA GLU A 360 31.86 -23.53 30.64
C GLU A 360 32.76 -23.97 29.46
N TRP A 361 32.20 -23.98 28.25
CA TRP A 361 32.87 -24.55 27.06
C TRP A 361 34.20 -23.88 26.69
N TRP A 362 34.43 -22.64 27.10
CA TRP A 362 35.67 -21.91 26.87
C TRP A 362 36.77 -22.29 27.86
N ASP A 363 36.40 -22.61 29.12
CA ASP A 363 37.32 -23.11 30.14
C ASP A 363 37.73 -24.57 29.89
N MET A 364 36.84 -25.37 29.30
CA MET A 364 37.14 -26.77 28.94
C MET A 364 38.39 -26.89 28.06
N LEU A 365 38.61 -25.95 27.14
CA LEU A 365 39.77 -25.93 26.25
C LEU A 365 41.08 -25.61 26.98
N VAL A 366 40.99 -24.87 28.08
CA VAL A 366 42.15 -24.40 28.84
C VAL A 366 42.52 -25.38 29.95
N LEU A 367 41.51 -25.97 30.61
CA LEU A 367 41.67 -26.80 31.79
C LEU A 367 41.76 -28.30 31.47
N ASP A 368 41.31 -28.76 30.28
CA ASP A 368 41.28 -30.18 29.88
C ASP A 368 40.62 -31.12 30.92
N LYS A 369 39.68 -30.57 31.71
CA LYS A 369 39.01 -31.24 32.84
C LYS A 369 37.49 -31.10 32.79
N VAL A 370 36.82 -31.92 33.60
CA VAL A 370 35.35 -32.04 33.64
C VAL A 370 34.70 -31.09 34.66
N ASN A 371 35.40 -30.69 35.73
CA ASN A 371 34.82 -29.86 36.80
C ASN A 371 35.84 -28.84 37.41
N TYR A 372 35.37 -27.68 37.88
CA TYR A 372 36.23 -26.60 38.44
C TYR A 372 36.87 -26.96 39.79
N ASP A 373 36.37 -27.98 40.48
CA ASP A 373 36.85 -28.39 41.81
C ASP A 373 38.24 -29.04 41.77
N GLU A 374 38.71 -29.44 40.58
CA GLU A 374 40.00 -30.12 40.41
C GLU A 374 41.14 -29.17 39.95
N ILE A 375 40.98 -27.86 40.10
CA ILE A 375 42.06 -26.91 39.78
C ILE A 375 43.19 -27.10 40.81
N PRO A 376 44.42 -27.47 40.39
CA PRO A 376 45.55 -27.59 41.31
C PRO A 376 45.83 -26.24 41.98
N PRO A 377 46.14 -26.21 43.30
CA PRO A 377 46.50 -24.99 44.02
C PRO A 377 47.90 -24.46 43.67
N GLU A 378 48.73 -25.22 42.95
CA GLU A 378 50.03 -24.79 42.46
C GLU A 378 50.00 -24.45 40.97
N ASP A 379 50.75 -23.41 40.59
CA ASP A 379 50.93 -22.95 39.21
C ASP A 379 51.68 -24.03 38.39
N ASP A 380 50.92 -24.94 37.80
CA ASP A 380 51.42 -25.96 36.86
C ASP A 380 51.73 -25.28 35.50
N VAL A 381 52.82 -24.50 35.46
CA VAL A 381 53.21 -23.64 34.32
C VAL A 381 53.37 -24.45 33.01
N GLU A 382 53.76 -25.72 33.10
CA GLU A 382 53.92 -26.60 31.94
C GLU A 382 52.57 -26.93 31.27
N ARG A 383 51.46 -27.01 32.02
CA ARG A 383 50.14 -27.39 31.51
C ARG A 383 49.51 -26.29 30.65
N TYR A 384 49.61 -25.04 31.08
CA TYR A 384 49.02 -23.89 30.36
C TYR A 384 49.88 -23.39 29.19
N SER A 385 51.12 -23.86 29.08
CA SER A 385 52.08 -23.45 28.04
C SER A 385 51.60 -23.73 26.60
N GLN A 386 50.71 -24.71 26.42
CA GLN A 386 50.17 -25.09 25.10
C GLN A 386 48.92 -24.29 24.71
N THR A 387 48.16 -23.77 25.67
CA THR A 387 46.86 -23.11 25.45
C THR A 387 46.94 -21.59 25.57
N ILE A 388 47.76 -21.08 26.48
CA ILE A 388 47.92 -19.66 26.74
C ILE A 388 49.36 -19.26 26.43
N SER A 389 49.52 -18.29 25.54
CA SER A 389 50.80 -17.69 25.15
C SER A 389 50.75 -16.19 25.35
N GLU A 390 51.90 -15.53 25.41
CA GLU A 390 52.02 -14.05 25.39
C GLU A 390 51.55 -13.42 24.05
N LEU A 391 51.19 -14.24 23.07
CA LEU A 391 50.76 -13.79 21.74
C LEU A 391 49.32 -13.29 21.78
N VAL A 392 49.12 -12.06 21.33
CA VAL A 392 47.79 -11.45 21.17
C VAL A 392 47.30 -11.60 19.73
N GLU A 393 46.22 -12.36 19.52
CA GLU A 393 45.57 -12.45 18.22
C GLU A 393 44.76 -11.18 17.92
N HIS A 394 44.94 -10.64 16.71
CA HIS A 394 44.08 -9.58 16.19
C HIS A 394 43.01 -10.24 15.30
N PRO A 395 41.75 -10.35 15.76
CA PRO A 395 40.72 -11.06 15.00
C PRO A 395 40.48 -10.41 13.65
N ILE A 396 40.04 -11.22 12.68
CA ILE A 396 39.79 -10.76 11.30
C ILE A 396 38.79 -9.61 11.32
N SER A 397 39.19 -8.45 10.76
CA SER A 397 38.32 -7.29 10.62
C SER A 397 37.22 -7.59 9.59
N MET A 398 36.01 -7.87 10.07
CA MET A 398 34.83 -8.08 9.25
C MET A 398 34.24 -6.72 8.83
N ARG A 399 33.75 -6.62 7.59
CA ARG A 399 33.03 -5.41 7.14
C ARG A 399 31.72 -5.25 7.91
N ALA A 400 31.33 -4.00 8.15
CA ALA A 400 30.07 -3.71 8.82
C ALA A 400 28.88 -4.24 7.98
N PRO A 401 27.91 -4.96 8.58
CA PRO A 401 26.76 -5.50 7.85
C PRO A 401 25.90 -4.43 7.15
N THR A 402 25.95 -3.19 7.64
CA THR A 402 25.18 -2.04 7.15
C THR A 402 25.93 -1.25 6.07
N GLU A 403 27.17 -1.64 5.73
CA GLU A 403 27.93 -0.94 4.70
C GLU A 403 27.41 -1.35 3.30
N PRO A 404 27.02 -0.39 2.45
CA PRO A 404 26.54 -0.69 1.11
C PRO A 404 27.67 -1.33 0.28
N LEU A 405 27.37 -2.46 -0.36
CA LEU A 405 28.34 -3.14 -1.23
C LEU A 405 28.76 -2.28 -2.45
N THR A 406 27.91 -1.31 -2.82
CA THR A 406 28.18 -0.37 -3.92
C THR A 406 28.58 1.00 -3.39
N GLN A 407 29.60 1.60 -4.01
CA GLN A 407 30.05 2.95 -3.67
C GLN A 407 28.89 3.95 -3.85
N GLN A 408 28.58 4.69 -2.79
CA GLN A 408 27.54 5.72 -2.83
C GLN A 408 28.11 7.01 -3.44
N TYR A 409 27.60 7.39 -4.61
CA TYR A 409 27.95 8.66 -5.23
C TYR A 409 27.11 9.81 -4.64
N LEU A 410 27.77 10.89 -4.24
CA LEU A 410 27.10 12.11 -3.80
C LEU A 410 26.33 12.75 -4.97
N LYS A 411 25.07 13.13 -4.70
CA LYS A 411 24.26 13.86 -5.69
C LYS A 411 24.79 15.28 -5.84
N VAL A 412 25.14 15.66 -7.07
CA VAL A 412 25.60 17.01 -7.38
C VAL A 412 24.40 17.96 -7.43
N TYR A 413 24.45 19.01 -6.61
CA TYR A 413 23.46 20.09 -6.62
C TYR A 413 24.07 21.34 -7.21
N LEU A 414 23.38 21.95 -8.16
CA LEU A 414 23.82 23.18 -8.82
C LEU A 414 23.05 24.39 -8.27
N THR A 415 23.76 25.52 -8.17
CA THR A 415 23.14 26.80 -7.83
C THR A 415 22.21 27.29 -8.95
N THR A 416 21.30 28.21 -8.65
CA THR A 416 20.40 28.77 -9.68
C THR A 416 21.16 29.55 -10.76
N LYS A 417 22.31 30.16 -10.41
CA LYS A 417 23.20 30.85 -11.35
C LYS A 417 23.88 29.87 -12.30
N GLU A 418 24.42 28.77 -11.79
CA GLU A 418 25.00 27.69 -12.61
C GLU A 418 23.97 27.04 -13.52
N LYS A 419 22.78 26.71 -13.00
CA LYS A 419 21.67 26.17 -13.81
C LYS A 419 21.32 27.10 -14.97
N LYS A 420 21.29 28.42 -14.73
CA LYS A 420 21.09 29.43 -15.78
C LYS A 420 22.27 29.48 -16.77
N LYS A 421 23.52 29.36 -16.29
CA LYS A 421 24.73 29.36 -17.11
C LYS A 421 24.76 28.15 -18.05
N ILE A 422 24.59 26.93 -17.54
CA ILE A 422 24.53 25.69 -18.32
C ILE A 422 23.38 25.75 -19.33
N ARG A 423 22.18 26.18 -18.91
CA ARG A 423 21.05 26.33 -19.84
C ARG A 423 21.36 27.30 -20.99
N ARG A 424 22.09 28.39 -20.73
CA ARG A 424 22.49 29.36 -21.77
C ARG A 424 23.56 28.81 -22.69
N GLN A 425 24.58 28.14 -22.16
CA GLN A 425 25.63 27.48 -22.95
C GLN A 425 25.02 26.40 -23.86
N ASN A 426 24.24 25.45 -23.32
CA ASN A 426 23.61 24.40 -24.13
C ASN A 426 22.67 25.00 -25.21
N ARG A 427 21.95 26.09 -24.91
CA ARG A 427 21.13 26.78 -25.93
C ARG A 427 21.99 27.44 -27.00
N LYS A 428 23.11 28.07 -26.62
CA LYS A 428 24.06 28.70 -27.54
C LYS A 428 24.71 27.65 -28.44
N GLU A 429 25.10 26.51 -27.89
CA GLU A 429 25.67 25.38 -28.62
C GLU A 429 24.66 24.78 -29.60
N VAL A 430 23.43 24.47 -29.16
CA VAL A 430 22.38 23.96 -30.05
C VAL A 430 22.03 24.95 -31.16
N LEU A 431 22.04 26.26 -30.89
CA LEU A 431 21.84 27.28 -31.92
C LEU A 431 23.02 27.33 -32.89
N LYS A 432 24.25 27.27 -32.38
CA LYS A 432 25.48 27.26 -33.18
C LYS A 432 25.51 26.03 -34.10
N GLU A 433 25.21 24.85 -33.58
CA GLU A 433 25.12 23.61 -34.35
C GLU A 433 24.07 23.70 -35.47
N LYS A 434 22.87 24.25 -35.18
CA LYS A 434 21.84 24.49 -36.21
C LYS A 434 22.30 25.47 -37.29
N THR A 435 22.94 26.58 -36.90
CA THR A 435 23.48 27.54 -37.87
C THR A 435 24.58 26.93 -38.73
N GLU A 436 25.42 26.08 -38.16
CA GLU A 436 26.46 25.35 -38.88
C GLU A 436 25.84 24.33 -39.85
N LYS A 437 24.81 23.58 -39.45
CA LYS A 437 24.06 22.68 -40.35
C LYS A 437 23.42 23.41 -41.53
N ILE A 438 22.87 24.60 -41.30
CA ILE A 438 22.31 25.44 -42.37
C ILE A 438 23.43 25.95 -43.28
N ARG A 439 24.57 26.39 -42.71
CA ARG A 439 25.72 26.88 -43.46
C ARG A 439 26.35 25.80 -44.35
N LEU A 440 26.36 24.56 -43.86
CA LEU A 440 26.81 23.38 -44.61
C LEU A 440 25.75 22.84 -45.58
N GLY A 441 24.53 23.38 -45.58
CA GLY A 441 23.44 22.97 -46.47
C GLY A 441 22.74 21.66 -46.09
N LEU A 442 23.01 21.08 -44.91
CA LEU A 442 22.32 19.87 -44.44
C LEU A 442 20.87 20.16 -44.02
N GLU A 443 20.60 21.36 -43.49
CA GLU A 443 19.26 21.81 -43.12
C GLU A 443 18.87 23.03 -43.95
N LYS A 444 17.66 23.03 -44.55
CA LYS A 444 17.11 24.20 -45.23
C LYS A 444 16.87 25.32 -44.21
N ALA A 445 17.16 26.57 -44.60
CA ALA A 445 16.86 27.73 -43.78
C ALA A 445 15.37 27.72 -43.35
N PRO A 446 15.07 27.91 -42.05
CA PRO A 446 13.70 27.82 -41.56
C PRO A 446 12.85 28.95 -42.12
N GLU A 447 11.65 28.61 -42.59
CA GLU A 447 10.69 29.59 -43.13
C GLU A 447 10.26 30.64 -42.09
N PRO A 448 9.97 31.88 -42.50
CA PRO A 448 9.58 32.94 -41.58
C PRO A 448 8.31 32.58 -40.83
N LYS A 449 8.29 32.87 -39.52
CA LYS A 449 7.17 32.55 -38.66
C LYS A 449 5.99 33.49 -38.90
N VAL A 450 5.09 33.15 -39.82
CA VAL A 450 3.88 33.94 -40.07
C VAL A 450 2.83 33.67 -38.98
N LYS A 451 2.09 34.70 -38.56
CA LYS A 451 0.89 34.60 -37.71
C LYS A 451 -0.22 35.34 -38.44
N ILE A 452 -1.49 35.05 -38.13
CA ILE A 452 -2.63 35.80 -38.70
C ILE A 452 -2.47 37.31 -38.43
N SER A 453 -2.00 37.68 -37.24
CA SER A 453 -1.67 39.08 -36.89
C SER A 453 -0.53 39.70 -37.72
N ASN A 454 0.37 38.87 -38.26
CA ASN A 454 1.53 39.30 -39.04
C ASN A 454 1.34 39.06 -40.55
N LEU A 455 0.19 38.55 -40.98
CA LEU A 455 -0.09 38.15 -42.36
C LEU A 455 0.07 39.34 -43.32
N MET A 456 -0.63 40.44 -43.05
CA MET A 456 -0.60 41.64 -43.90
C MET A 456 0.77 42.33 -43.93
N ARG A 457 1.59 42.16 -42.88
CA ARG A 457 2.94 42.75 -42.84
C ARG A 457 3.99 41.92 -43.58
N VAL A 458 3.84 40.59 -43.61
CA VAL A 458 4.86 39.66 -44.17
C VAL A 458 4.53 39.24 -45.59
N LEU A 459 3.25 39.06 -45.90
CA LEU A 459 2.75 38.58 -47.19
C LEU A 459 1.74 39.59 -47.78
N GLY A 460 1.91 40.89 -47.52
CA GLY A 460 0.93 41.93 -47.89
C GLY A 460 0.61 41.94 -49.39
N ASN A 461 1.62 41.91 -50.25
CA ASN A 461 1.42 41.94 -51.70
C ASN A 461 0.64 40.70 -52.21
N ASP A 462 0.93 39.51 -51.66
CA ASP A 462 0.24 38.26 -52.03
C ASP A 462 -1.14 38.12 -51.35
N ALA A 463 -1.29 38.68 -50.14
CA ALA A 463 -2.53 38.65 -49.38
C ALA A 463 -3.56 39.66 -49.89
N ILE A 464 -3.13 40.72 -50.59
CA ILE A 464 -4.02 41.65 -51.31
C ILE A 464 -4.61 40.97 -52.55
N GLN A 465 -3.84 40.11 -53.22
CA GLN A 465 -4.30 39.36 -54.40
C GLN A 465 -5.30 38.27 -54.01
N ASP A 466 -4.93 37.37 -53.08
CA ASP A 466 -5.77 36.25 -52.64
C ASP A 466 -5.85 36.17 -51.10
N PRO A 467 -6.75 36.92 -50.43
CA PRO A 467 -6.79 36.98 -48.96
C PRO A 467 -7.09 35.62 -48.33
N THR A 468 -8.03 34.85 -48.89
CA THR A 468 -8.45 33.54 -48.37
C THR A 468 -7.36 32.48 -48.51
N LYS A 469 -6.63 32.47 -49.61
CA LYS A 469 -5.54 31.50 -49.88
C LYS A 469 -4.38 31.74 -48.93
N MET A 470 -4.01 33.01 -48.72
CA MET A 470 -2.91 33.37 -47.83
C MET A 470 -3.28 33.16 -46.36
N GLU A 471 -4.52 33.45 -45.97
CA GLU A 471 -5.02 33.08 -44.64
C GLU A 471 -4.99 31.56 -44.42
N ALA A 472 -5.46 30.77 -45.38
CA ALA A 472 -5.44 29.31 -45.31
C ALA A 472 -4.01 28.76 -45.19
N HIS A 473 -3.06 29.32 -45.94
CA HIS A 473 -1.65 28.95 -45.85
C HIS A 473 -1.07 29.26 -44.46
N VAL A 474 -1.34 30.44 -43.89
CA VAL A 474 -0.88 30.80 -42.54
C VAL A 474 -1.54 29.94 -41.46
N ARG A 475 -2.85 29.64 -41.60
CA ARG A 475 -3.56 28.70 -40.73
C ARG A 475 -2.94 27.30 -40.82
N LYS A 476 -2.60 26.81 -42.01
CA LYS A 476 -1.89 25.55 -42.21
C LYS A 476 -0.53 25.56 -41.52
N GLN A 477 0.29 26.60 -41.71
CA GLN A 477 1.58 26.74 -41.00
C GLN A 477 1.40 26.85 -39.47
N MET A 478 0.34 27.50 -38.99
CA MET A 478 0.00 27.55 -37.56
C MET A 478 -0.38 26.16 -37.03
N ALA A 479 -1.24 25.45 -37.75
CA ALA A 479 -1.66 24.09 -37.42
C ALA A 479 -0.48 23.12 -37.47
N GLU A 480 0.42 23.23 -38.45
CA GLU A 480 1.64 22.42 -38.53
C GLU A 480 2.59 22.69 -37.36
N ARG A 481 2.73 23.94 -36.91
CA ARG A 481 3.52 24.26 -35.71
C ARG A 481 2.89 23.68 -34.44
N LEU A 482 1.57 23.79 -34.32
CA LEU A 482 0.84 23.20 -33.19
C LEU A 482 0.98 21.68 -33.20
N LYS A 483 0.75 21.04 -34.35
CA LYS A 483 0.92 19.61 -34.57
C LYS A 483 2.35 19.18 -34.24
N LYS A 484 3.38 19.86 -34.76
CA LYS A 484 4.79 19.56 -34.43
C LYS A 484 5.08 19.69 -32.92
N HIS A 485 4.49 20.66 -32.24
CA HIS A 485 4.62 20.79 -30.79
C HIS A 485 3.92 19.64 -30.04
N GLU A 486 2.72 19.27 -30.46
CA GLU A 486 1.94 18.17 -29.89
C GLU A 486 2.58 16.81 -30.15
N THR A 487 3.09 16.56 -31.36
CA THR A 487 3.82 15.33 -31.70
C THR A 487 5.09 15.22 -30.88
N LEU A 488 5.90 16.28 -30.76
CA LEU A 488 7.08 16.27 -29.89
C LEU A 488 6.74 16.06 -28.41
N ASN A 489 5.60 16.54 -27.94
CA ASN A 489 5.13 16.29 -26.58
C ASN A 489 4.61 14.86 -26.40
N ALA A 490 3.93 14.31 -27.41
CA ALA A 490 3.46 12.94 -27.43
C ALA A 490 4.65 11.95 -27.47
N GLU A 491 5.67 12.23 -28.28
CA GLU A 491 6.92 11.46 -28.35
C GLU A 491 7.68 11.47 -27.02
N ARG A 492 7.71 12.63 -26.32
CA ARG A 492 8.33 12.73 -24.98
C ARG A 492 7.46 12.13 -23.87
N LYS A 493 6.16 11.96 -24.09
CA LYS A 493 5.24 11.42 -23.09
C LYS A 493 5.54 9.95 -22.92
N LEU A 494 6.05 9.59 -21.74
CA LEU A 494 6.27 8.20 -21.36
C LEU A 494 5.03 7.35 -21.67
N THR A 495 5.25 6.21 -22.32
CA THR A 495 4.21 5.20 -22.51
C THR A 495 3.72 4.73 -21.14
N GLU A 496 2.51 4.18 -21.08
CA GLU A 496 1.96 3.72 -19.80
C GLU A 496 2.83 2.65 -19.15
N ASP A 497 3.43 1.76 -19.94
CA ASP A 497 4.33 0.73 -19.45
C ASP A 497 5.63 1.33 -18.89
N GLN A 498 6.19 2.34 -19.56
CA GLN A 498 7.34 3.08 -19.03
C GLN A 498 7.01 3.82 -17.73
N LYS A 499 5.79 4.36 -17.61
CA LYS A 499 5.32 4.98 -16.35
C LYS A 499 5.17 3.95 -15.24
N ARG A 500 4.58 2.79 -15.53
CA ARG A 500 4.46 1.68 -14.58
C ARG A 500 5.84 1.21 -14.14
N ALA A 501 6.77 0.97 -15.06
CA ALA A 501 8.14 0.59 -14.75
C ALA A 501 8.88 1.64 -13.91
N LYS A 502 8.73 2.94 -14.21
CA LYS A 502 9.29 4.03 -13.37
C LYS A 502 8.65 4.08 -11.99
N LYS A 503 7.35 3.81 -11.86
CA LYS A 503 6.65 3.75 -10.57
C LYS A 503 7.10 2.54 -9.76
N THR A 504 7.19 1.37 -10.37
CA THR A 504 7.71 0.15 -9.75
C THR A 504 9.15 0.36 -9.31
N LYS A 505 10.03 0.91 -10.17
CA LYS A 505 11.43 1.22 -9.81
C LYS A 505 11.55 2.24 -8.66
N LYS A 506 10.64 3.21 -8.60
CA LYS A 506 10.59 4.20 -7.50
C LYS A 506 10.18 3.54 -6.18
N LEU A 507 9.33 2.53 -6.26
CA LEU A 507 8.77 1.83 -5.12
C LEU A 507 9.67 0.69 -4.64
N SER A 508 10.31 -0.03 -5.56
CA SER A 508 11.31 -1.05 -5.26
C SER A 508 12.55 -0.36 -4.70
N GLU A 509 12.53 -0.15 -3.38
CA GLU A 509 13.70 0.36 -2.68
C GLU A 509 14.73 -0.76 -2.56
N ASP A 510 16.00 -0.38 -2.67
CA ASP A 510 17.10 -1.30 -2.40
C ASP A 510 17.06 -1.64 -0.90
N THR A 511 16.66 -2.88 -0.61
CA THR A 511 16.57 -3.44 0.75
C THR A 511 17.71 -4.43 1.00
N SER A 512 18.77 -4.37 0.18
CA SER A 512 19.94 -5.24 0.29
C SER A 512 20.79 -4.96 1.53
N THR A 513 20.89 -3.70 1.95
CA THR A 513 21.73 -3.29 3.09
C THR A 513 21.03 -3.51 4.42
N ALA A 514 19.78 -3.05 4.54
CA ALA A 514 18.97 -3.22 5.73
C ALA A 514 17.49 -3.21 5.34
N VAL A 515 16.70 -3.97 6.07
CA VAL A 515 15.25 -4.02 5.93
C VAL A 515 14.65 -3.38 7.15
N ASN A 516 13.78 -2.40 6.97
CA ASN A 516 13.01 -1.85 8.08
C ASN A 516 11.80 -2.74 8.31
N VAL A 517 11.55 -3.09 9.56
CA VAL A 517 10.45 -3.94 9.98
C VAL A 517 9.61 -3.18 11.00
N SER A 518 8.29 -3.29 10.86
CA SER A 518 7.33 -2.74 11.82
C SER A 518 6.31 -3.81 12.18
N VAL A 519 6.03 -3.94 13.46
CA VAL A 519 5.06 -4.88 14.03
C VAL A 519 3.93 -4.08 14.65
N TYR A 520 2.73 -4.31 14.15
CA TYR A 520 1.50 -3.72 14.68
C TYR A 520 0.65 -4.78 15.34
N ARG A 521 -0.02 -4.38 16.42
CA ARG A 521 -1.07 -5.15 17.06
C ARG A 521 -2.41 -4.47 16.86
N VAL A 522 -3.41 -5.25 16.49
CA VAL A 522 -4.79 -4.82 16.31
C VAL A 522 -5.71 -5.76 17.08
N LYS A 523 -6.60 -5.21 17.92
CA LYS A 523 -7.55 -6.03 18.70
C LYS A 523 -8.45 -6.90 17.81
N SER A 524 -9.11 -6.30 16.82
CA SER A 524 -9.89 -7.04 15.81
C SER A 524 -9.61 -6.56 14.38
N LEU A 525 -9.32 -7.50 13.47
CA LEU A 525 -9.21 -7.27 12.03
C LEU A 525 -10.34 -7.99 11.25
N ALA A 526 -11.51 -8.17 11.90
CA ALA A 526 -12.64 -8.88 11.29
C ALA A 526 -13.30 -8.09 10.13
N HIS A 527 -13.17 -6.77 10.11
CA HIS A 527 -13.81 -5.94 9.10
C HIS A 527 -13.14 -6.08 7.71
N PRO A 528 -13.89 -6.50 6.67
CA PRO A 528 -13.31 -6.77 5.35
C PRO A 528 -12.65 -5.55 4.69
N SER A 529 -13.19 -4.34 4.87
CA SER A 529 -12.64 -3.13 4.25
C SER A 529 -11.29 -2.73 4.84
N LYS A 530 -11.15 -2.76 6.17
CA LYS A 530 -9.88 -2.47 6.83
C LYS A 530 -8.86 -3.56 6.52
N LYS A 531 -9.24 -4.85 6.61
CA LYS A 531 -8.39 -5.97 6.19
C LYS A 531 -7.89 -5.82 4.75
N PHE A 532 -8.77 -5.51 3.80
CA PHE A 532 -8.41 -5.29 2.41
C PHE A 532 -7.44 -4.13 2.24
N LYS A 533 -7.63 -3.02 2.98
CA LYS A 533 -6.69 -1.89 2.95
C LYS A 533 -5.31 -2.29 3.47
N VAL A 534 -5.23 -2.99 4.61
CA VAL A 534 -3.98 -3.46 5.21
C VAL A 534 -3.21 -4.37 4.25
N GLU A 535 -3.90 -5.36 3.66
CA GLU A 535 -3.31 -6.33 2.74
C GLU A 535 -2.93 -5.73 1.38
N THR A 536 -3.85 -5.00 0.75
CA THR A 536 -3.66 -4.47 -0.60
C THR A 536 -2.60 -3.38 -0.63
N ASN A 537 -2.53 -2.52 0.39
CA ASN A 537 -1.47 -1.50 0.44
C ASN A 537 -0.09 -2.13 0.66
N ALA A 538 0.02 -3.21 1.44
CA ALA A 538 1.29 -3.92 1.60
C ALA A 538 1.77 -4.51 0.27
N LYS A 539 0.87 -5.19 -0.46
CA LYS A 539 1.15 -5.73 -1.80
C LYS A 539 1.47 -4.63 -2.82
N GLN A 540 0.70 -3.55 -2.85
CA GLN A 540 0.92 -2.41 -3.75
C GLN A 540 2.24 -1.71 -3.50
N LEU A 541 2.73 -1.72 -2.26
CA LEU A 541 4.02 -1.16 -1.87
C LEU A 541 5.20 -2.14 -2.06
N GLN A 542 4.96 -3.37 -2.53
CA GLN A 542 5.97 -4.43 -2.63
C GLN A 542 6.69 -4.71 -1.30
N MET A 543 5.95 -4.60 -0.21
CA MET A 543 6.41 -4.99 1.12
C MET A 543 6.16 -6.48 1.33
N SER A 544 7.01 -7.09 2.14
CA SER A 544 6.89 -8.48 2.56
C SER A 544 6.36 -8.53 3.99
N GLY A 545 5.78 -9.64 4.42
CA GLY A 545 5.30 -9.76 5.79
C GLY A 545 4.14 -10.73 5.95
N ALA A 546 3.50 -10.70 7.11
CA ALA A 546 2.36 -11.55 7.39
C ALA A 546 1.36 -10.87 8.31
N ILE A 547 0.08 -11.15 8.06
CA ILE A 547 -1.01 -10.89 9.01
C ILE A 547 -1.35 -12.20 9.69
N MET A 548 -1.19 -12.26 11.01
CA MET A 548 -1.67 -13.35 11.84
C MET A 548 -2.98 -12.93 12.50
N MET A 549 -4.07 -13.57 12.12
CA MET A 549 -5.37 -13.37 12.75
C MET A 549 -5.59 -14.40 13.86
N HIS A 550 -5.84 -13.92 15.07
CA HIS A 550 -6.21 -14.73 16.23
C HIS A 550 -7.37 -14.07 16.98
N LYS A 551 -8.13 -14.84 17.76
CA LYS A 551 -9.36 -14.36 18.41
C LYS A 551 -9.09 -13.23 19.41
N ALA A 552 -8.00 -13.34 20.18
CA ALA A 552 -7.65 -12.36 21.20
C ALA A 552 -6.85 -11.17 20.66
N GLN A 553 -6.03 -11.39 19.63
CA GLN A 553 -5.19 -10.34 19.06
C GLN A 553 -4.85 -10.64 17.60
N ASN A 554 -4.65 -9.60 16.80
CA ASN A 554 -4.17 -9.74 15.43
C ASN A 554 -2.81 -9.04 15.34
N VAL A 555 -1.83 -9.74 14.78
CA VAL A 555 -0.47 -9.24 14.62
C VAL A 555 -0.21 -9.01 13.14
N VAL A 556 0.24 -7.82 12.80
CA VAL A 556 0.59 -7.43 11.43
C VAL A 556 2.09 -7.13 11.41
N VAL A 557 2.87 -8.01 10.79
CA VAL A 557 4.31 -7.82 10.58
C VAL A 557 4.53 -7.35 9.15
N VAL A 558 5.26 -6.25 8.99
CA VAL A 558 5.56 -5.67 7.68
C VAL A 558 7.06 -5.38 7.58
N GLU A 559 7.66 -5.86 6.51
CA GLU A 559 9.07 -5.72 6.16
C GLU A 559 9.19 -4.96 4.84
N GLY A 560 10.02 -3.93 4.80
CA GLY A 560 10.15 -3.09 3.62
C GLY A 560 11.21 -2.00 3.74
N GLY A 561 11.28 -1.16 2.71
CA GLY A 561 12.14 0.01 2.71
C GLY A 561 11.59 1.15 3.57
N PRO A 562 12.42 2.12 3.98
CA PRO A 562 12.02 3.19 4.89
C PRO A 562 10.90 4.09 4.32
N LYS A 563 10.81 4.32 2.99
CA LYS A 563 9.69 5.10 2.44
C LYS A 563 8.39 4.31 2.43
N GLN A 564 8.49 3.01 2.15
CA GLN A 564 7.35 2.09 2.19
C GLN A 564 6.79 2.04 3.62
N GLN A 565 7.68 1.89 4.62
CA GLN A 565 7.32 1.88 6.03
C GLN A 565 6.67 3.19 6.48
N LYS A 566 7.21 4.36 6.11
CA LYS A 566 6.61 5.64 6.45
C LYS A 566 5.18 5.80 5.91
N PHE A 567 4.93 5.33 4.69
CA PHE A 567 3.57 5.34 4.13
C PHE A 567 2.65 4.38 4.88
N TYR A 568 3.13 3.17 5.20
CA TYR A 568 2.32 2.16 5.86
C TYR A 568 2.02 2.50 7.32
N LYS A 569 2.99 3.05 8.05
CA LYS A 569 2.79 3.58 9.41
C LYS A 569 1.69 4.64 9.43
N ASN A 570 1.71 5.57 8.48
CA ASN A 570 0.65 6.57 8.35
C ASN A 570 -0.71 5.94 7.96
N LEU A 571 -0.70 4.87 7.16
CA LEU A 571 -1.90 4.11 6.84
C LEU A 571 -2.51 3.47 8.09
N MET A 572 -1.70 2.74 8.85
CA MET A 572 -2.13 1.99 10.03
C MET A 572 -2.56 2.90 11.17
N LEU A 573 -1.80 3.95 11.50
CA LEU A 573 -2.07 4.75 12.70
C LEU A 573 -3.06 5.90 12.44
N ASN A 574 -2.98 6.57 11.29
CA ASN A 574 -3.71 7.83 11.07
C ASN A 574 -4.85 7.72 10.06
N ARG A 575 -4.67 6.97 8.96
CA ARG A 575 -5.66 6.93 7.86
C ARG A 575 -6.78 5.93 8.10
N ILE A 576 -6.46 4.79 8.71
CA ILE A 576 -7.47 3.82 9.13
C ILE A 576 -7.97 4.23 10.50
N LYS A 577 -9.26 4.54 10.60
CA LYS A 577 -9.91 4.88 11.87
C LYS A 577 -10.30 3.59 12.59
N TRP A 578 -9.46 3.10 13.48
CA TRP A 578 -9.73 1.84 14.19
C TRP A 578 -10.88 1.97 15.20
N ALA A 579 -10.95 3.09 15.92
CA ALA A 579 -11.94 3.34 16.98
C ALA A 579 -13.41 3.38 16.53
N ASP A 580 -13.68 3.53 15.23
CA ASP A 580 -15.05 3.54 14.66
C ASP A 580 -15.67 2.12 14.62
N GLU A 581 -14.92 1.07 14.98
CA GLU A 581 -15.41 -0.31 15.04
C GLU A 581 -15.48 -0.84 16.46
N ILE A 582 -16.57 -1.56 16.73
CA ILE A 582 -16.75 -2.40 17.91
C ILE A 582 -16.32 -3.83 17.58
N ILE A 583 -15.58 -4.47 18.49
CA ILE A 583 -15.12 -5.85 18.35
C ILE A 583 -16.30 -6.78 18.01
N GLY A 584 -16.21 -7.52 16.90
CA GLY A 584 -17.21 -8.53 16.48
C GLY A 584 -18.29 -8.05 15.49
N GLN A 585 -18.44 -6.74 15.27
CA GLN A 585 -19.37 -6.23 14.26
C GLN A 585 -18.68 -6.10 12.88
N LYS A 586 -19.37 -6.56 11.82
CA LYS A 586 -18.91 -6.41 10.43
C LYS A 586 -19.29 -5.07 9.80
N LYS A 587 -19.99 -4.19 10.53
CA LYS A 587 -20.41 -2.86 10.09
C LYS A 587 -19.88 -1.82 11.07
N ASP A 588 -19.62 -0.63 10.55
CA ASP A 588 -19.25 0.53 11.37
C ASP A 588 -20.38 0.80 12.37
N ALA A 589 -20.04 0.83 13.66
CA ALA A 589 -21.01 1.07 14.72
C ALA A 589 -21.20 2.59 14.91
N GLU A 590 -22.41 2.99 15.29
CA GLU A 590 -22.68 4.38 15.68
C GLU A 590 -21.86 4.74 16.92
N LYS A 591 -21.37 5.99 17.03
CA LYS A 591 -20.31 6.40 17.97
C LYS A 591 -20.59 6.08 19.46
N ASP A 592 -21.86 5.91 19.82
CA ASP A 592 -22.35 5.72 21.18
C ASP A 592 -22.79 4.28 21.50
N ALA A 593 -22.51 3.32 20.61
CA ALA A 593 -22.81 1.91 20.88
C ALA A 593 -21.85 1.33 21.94
N PRO A 594 -22.36 0.62 22.97
CA PRO A 594 -21.54 0.02 24.01
C PRO A 594 -20.72 -1.14 23.44
N GLY A 595 -19.41 -1.11 23.67
CA GLY A 595 -18.49 -2.17 23.25
C GLY A 595 -17.05 -1.71 23.27
N GLU A 596 -16.14 -2.67 23.40
CA GLU A 596 -14.70 -2.39 23.38
C GLU A 596 -14.28 -1.96 21.97
N ARG A 597 -13.64 -0.79 21.89
CA ARG A 597 -13.25 -0.17 20.62
C ARG A 597 -11.98 -0.82 20.09
N ASN A 598 -11.94 -1.01 18.77
CA ASN A 598 -10.73 -1.49 18.09
C ASN A 598 -9.63 -0.43 18.16
N LEU A 599 -8.45 -0.84 18.60
CA LEU A 599 -7.23 -0.03 18.64
C LEU A 599 -6.13 -0.74 17.85
N CYS A 600 -5.31 0.07 17.18
CA CYS A 600 -4.11 -0.38 16.48
C CYS A 600 -2.90 0.33 17.09
N GLU A 601 -1.95 -0.45 17.56
CA GLU A 601 -0.74 0.05 18.19
C GLU A 601 0.47 -0.49 17.46
N MET A 602 1.52 0.33 17.38
CA MET A 602 2.81 -0.10 16.88
C MET A 602 3.64 -0.54 18.06
N ILE A 603 3.97 -1.83 18.11
CA ILE A 603 4.69 -2.43 19.24
C ILE A 603 6.19 -2.32 19.03
N TRP A 604 6.64 -2.55 17.79
CA TRP A 604 8.05 -2.53 17.47
C TRP A 604 8.29 -1.94 16.09
N GLU A 605 9.34 -1.13 15.98
CA GLU A 605 9.88 -0.60 14.73
C GLU A 605 11.39 -0.71 14.82
N GLY A 606 12.01 -1.37 13.84
CA GLY A 606 13.44 -1.61 13.86
C GLY A 606 14.00 -2.00 12.49
N GLN A 607 15.30 -2.30 12.47
CA GLN A 607 15.99 -2.75 11.27
C GLN A 607 16.49 -4.18 11.46
N VAL A 608 16.37 -4.97 10.40
CA VAL A 608 16.79 -6.37 10.33
C VAL A 608 17.70 -6.53 9.12
N LYS A 609 18.68 -7.43 9.23
CA LYS A 609 19.69 -7.68 8.19
C LYS A 609 19.11 -8.18 6.87
N ARG A 610 18.08 -9.02 6.91
CA ARG A 610 17.45 -9.63 5.73
C ARG A 610 15.93 -9.69 5.88
N ARG A 611 15.23 -9.85 4.75
CA ARG A 611 13.79 -10.15 4.75
C ARG A 611 13.58 -11.60 5.18
N ASN A 612 12.66 -11.85 6.11
CA ASN A 612 12.30 -13.19 6.56
C ASN A 612 11.06 -13.71 5.81
N PHE A 613 10.20 -12.80 5.34
CA PHE A 613 9.04 -13.12 4.52
C PHE A 613 9.34 -12.87 3.04
N ARG A 614 8.88 -13.76 2.15
CA ARG A 614 9.00 -13.56 0.68
C ARG A 614 7.91 -12.61 0.19
N ASP A 615 6.67 -12.98 0.43
CA ASP A 615 5.47 -12.23 0.05
C ASP A 615 4.71 -11.73 1.27
N PHE A 616 3.61 -11.01 1.02
CA PHE A 616 2.67 -10.58 2.06
C PHE A 616 1.49 -11.56 2.15
N THR A 617 1.46 -12.39 3.19
CA THR A 617 0.45 -13.45 3.38
C THR A 617 -0.48 -13.19 4.57
N VAL A 618 -1.66 -13.82 4.56
CA VAL A 618 -2.64 -13.73 5.65
C VAL A 618 -2.91 -15.14 6.17
N HIS A 619 -2.67 -15.34 7.46
CA HIS A 619 -2.85 -16.60 8.16
C HIS A 619 -3.85 -16.43 9.31
N THR A 620 -4.62 -17.48 9.58
CA THR A 620 -5.56 -17.53 10.69
C THR A 620 -5.14 -18.66 11.61
N ALA A 621 -4.96 -18.36 12.89
CA ALA A 621 -4.66 -19.35 13.92
C ALA A 621 -5.82 -19.41 14.92
N THR A 622 -6.22 -20.62 15.29
CA THR A 622 -7.21 -20.84 16.35
C THR A 622 -6.57 -20.92 17.73
N LEU A 623 -5.33 -21.41 17.78
CA LEU A 623 -4.53 -21.56 18.99
C LEU A 623 -3.28 -20.69 18.90
N GLU A 624 -2.86 -20.14 20.04
CA GLU A 624 -1.66 -19.29 20.15
C GLU A 624 -0.38 -20.04 19.79
N LYS A 625 -0.30 -21.34 20.14
CA LYS A 625 0.82 -22.22 19.76
C LYS A 625 0.99 -22.31 18.24
N GLN A 626 -0.12 -22.37 17.48
CA GLN A 626 -0.06 -22.42 16.01
C GLN A 626 0.43 -21.10 15.42
N ALA A 627 0.02 -19.98 16.01
CA ALA A 627 0.51 -18.66 15.61
C ALA A 627 2.02 -18.54 15.85
N ARG A 628 2.50 -18.97 17.03
CA ARG A 628 3.92 -18.98 17.37
C ARG A 628 4.74 -19.87 16.43
N GLU A 629 4.29 -21.10 16.18
CA GLU A 629 4.96 -22.05 15.27
C GLU A 629 5.07 -21.49 13.84
N PHE A 630 4.08 -20.72 13.38
CA PHE A 630 4.17 -20.03 12.09
C PHE A 630 5.30 -18.99 12.07
N PHE A 631 5.41 -18.14 13.08
CA PHE A 631 6.51 -17.17 13.16
C PHE A 631 7.87 -17.84 13.41
N GLU A 632 7.90 -18.96 14.12
CA GLU A 632 9.10 -19.78 14.34
C GLU A 632 9.63 -20.38 13.04
N LYS A 633 8.75 -20.86 12.15
CA LYS A 633 9.12 -21.32 10.79
C LYS A 633 9.83 -20.23 9.97
N HIS A 634 9.52 -18.97 10.23
CA HIS A 634 10.16 -17.81 9.60
C HIS A 634 11.34 -17.25 10.41
N GLY A 635 11.69 -17.85 11.56
CA GLY A 635 12.77 -17.40 12.44
C GLY A 635 12.50 -16.07 13.14
N VAL A 636 11.22 -15.73 13.36
CA VAL A 636 10.76 -14.46 13.94
C VAL A 636 9.71 -14.66 15.04
N ALA A 637 9.82 -15.76 15.80
CA ALA A 637 8.94 -16.08 16.93
C ALA A 637 8.84 -14.93 17.96
N GLN A 638 9.94 -14.20 18.16
CA GLN A 638 10.01 -13.05 19.07
C GLN A 638 8.98 -11.94 18.78
N TYR A 639 8.54 -11.75 17.53
CA TYR A 639 7.53 -10.75 17.21
C TYR A 639 6.17 -11.13 17.77
N TRP A 640 5.84 -12.42 17.74
CA TRP A 640 4.62 -12.94 18.35
C TRP A 640 4.71 -12.86 19.87
N ASP A 641 5.81 -13.32 20.45
CA ASP A 641 6.00 -13.34 21.90
C ASP A 641 5.96 -11.91 22.50
N LEU A 642 6.49 -10.92 21.78
CA LEU A 642 6.40 -9.50 22.17
C LEU A 642 4.96 -8.95 22.09
N CYS A 643 4.23 -9.25 21.02
CA CYS A 643 2.82 -8.88 20.91
C CYS A 643 1.98 -9.55 22.00
N TYR A 644 2.24 -10.82 22.25
CA TYR A 644 1.53 -11.64 23.22
C TYR A 644 1.77 -11.19 24.66
N SER A 645 3.04 -10.99 25.05
CA SER A 645 3.38 -10.45 26.37
C SER A 645 2.78 -9.08 26.62
N THR A 646 2.84 -8.17 25.65
CA THR A 646 2.23 -6.84 25.77
C THR A 646 0.70 -6.88 25.83
N THR A 647 0.03 -7.86 25.20
CA THR A 647 -1.42 -8.04 25.41
C THR A 647 -1.74 -8.47 26.83
N VAL A 648 -1.05 -9.49 27.34
CA VAL A 648 -1.33 -10.03 28.68
C VAL A 648 -1.04 -8.99 29.76
N LEU A 649 0.04 -8.20 29.59
CA LEU A 649 0.37 -7.12 30.52
C LEU A 649 -0.67 -6.00 30.53
N LEU A 650 -1.21 -5.63 29.36
CA LEU A 650 -2.22 -4.57 29.28
C LEU A 650 -3.60 -5.04 29.78
N GLU A 651 -4.00 -6.28 29.47
CA GLU A 651 -5.22 -6.87 30.05
C GLU A 651 -5.13 -7.00 31.58
N GLY A 652 -3.93 -7.20 32.13
CA GLY A 652 -3.70 -7.27 33.58
C GLY A 652 -3.77 -5.93 34.32
N GLN A 653 -3.62 -4.79 33.62
CA GLN A 653 -3.66 -3.45 34.24
C GLN A 653 -5.08 -2.90 34.41
N ASP A 654 -6.07 -3.44 33.70
CA ASP A 654 -7.47 -3.00 33.75
C ASP A 654 -8.24 -3.49 35.00
N ILE A 655 -7.56 -4.12 35.98
CA ILE A 655 -8.19 -4.73 37.17
C ILE A 655 -8.16 -3.82 38.41
N LEU A 656 -7.60 -2.60 38.32
CA LEU A 656 -7.75 -1.63 39.41
C LEU A 656 -8.95 -0.72 39.15
N PRO A 657 -10.12 -0.94 39.79
CA PRO A 657 -11.12 0.09 39.86
C PRO A 657 -10.51 1.26 40.62
N THR A 658 -10.30 2.38 39.94
CA THR A 658 -10.08 3.67 40.58
C THR A 658 -11.28 3.92 41.50
N ALA A 659 -11.01 3.88 42.81
CA ALA A 659 -11.94 4.27 43.86
C ALA A 659 -12.23 5.79 43.81
#